data_AF-A0A558GI42-F1
#
_entry.id   AF-A0A558GI42-F1
#
_cell.length_a   1.000
_cell.length_b   1.000
_cell.length_c   1.000
_cell.angle_alpha   90.00
_cell.angle_beta   90.00
_cell.angle_gamma   90.00
#
_symmetry.space_group_name_H-M   'P 1'
#
loop_
_entity.id
_entity.type
_entity.pdbx_description
1 polymer ?
#
loop_
_entity_poly.entity_id
_entity_poly.type
_entity_poly.pdbx_seq_one_letter_code
_entity_poly.pdbx_strand_id
1 'polypeptide(L)'
;MTHNQKPSIADVPLSELKSLHQLKRVNADDVRAAVSAPFRQFAEQIAAAYNGEAVEHPELSAQARNAAVDQERAAQERAAQERAAQERAAQERAAQERAERERAAQAEAQARQREQAQRAAAAAGVAQTGSAAQPQPAQAAAQPHDFFAEWEALQAEEEQKTQVNEEDYITIPGFGIKAEYQFRQDPNWEAPGIEFEVEVPQEAALEQESQEEPGYGIEPEPEPEDSDQRHPVRLWWPELEHAPDEVVFYRVVADDAEMVASPDAGDTLVYTKGTAYREHEPGETGLRHYAVWAYKGRDLRELVNSQPVFMGDTGVVFPPVNVQVSTIKGAIQVSWDLLPGHSSAMVYACRDSEKEKLSPRFEQDVDSSGRKATIPVQETGQTVVISLLGQAEFHGATEQSQDEVAVQRSVKLASELEKLELSRCERRSEYGQDTIEVDWYSPKTGEVKIYLTPTAPQADLRTSAVPKTYVESALSSAISETRGVSEPGSFQTTTVPWPPDWYEVYITPVNFNDADAWVGESKVLQRVQSIEDDQFRLIERVDSQLITFDWPKGATAVEYSTNREHDQIREEDYDLQGGIRLHLDQHGDTVRLKPYAVFAGKRTEGNERVIQYEGLRPVTYDFEVDSSQGQARVFLWSLGNGDKRQFSCQVVYRADRLPLFPEDGEALGIVETNLQSTTHVAHGLGPMRGQHPDFTVALGERIQRGGFIRLFAVEGFDSQVDTSFDSFGGDDAFSGFSESYSDASSTLSASDKAVVVEGDVSYRLGLYPPMQNQAPNYEAQYEQQNYDQQNYGQDYSQDQYFQGGQ
;
A
#
# COMPACT_ATOMS: atom_id res chain seq x y z
N MET A 1 32.50 -11.20 13.57
CA MET A 1 31.88 -10.52 12.40
C MET A 1 32.48 -11.09 11.14
N THR A 2 31.71 -11.84 10.36
CA THR A 2 32.11 -12.27 9.00
C THR A 2 31.41 -11.35 8.01
N HIS A 3 32.17 -10.51 7.31
CA HIS A 3 31.66 -9.70 6.20
C HIS A 3 31.07 -10.63 5.14
N ASN A 4 29.76 -10.63 4.96
CA ASN A 4 29.13 -11.21 3.78
C ASN A 4 29.36 -10.23 2.61
N GLN A 5 30.26 -10.59 1.70
CA GLN A 5 30.40 -9.90 0.41
C GLN A 5 29.07 -10.00 -0.35
N LYS A 6 28.63 -8.88 -0.94
CA LYS A 6 27.47 -8.86 -1.85
C LYS A 6 27.79 -9.76 -3.06
N PRO A 7 26.88 -10.65 -3.48
CA PRO A 7 27.13 -11.62 -4.55
C PRO A 7 27.35 -10.90 -5.90
N SER A 8 28.45 -11.22 -6.59
CA SER A 8 28.76 -10.74 -7.93
C SER A 8 28.36 -11.77 -8.98
N ILE A 9 28.09 -11.34 -10.21
CA ILE A 9 27.83 -12.24 -11.36
C ILE A 9 29.03 -13.16 -11.65
N ALA A 10 30.24 -12.74 -11.28
CA ALA A 10 31.47 -13.54 -11.44
C ALA A 10 31.55 -14.72 -10.45
N ASP A 11 30.76 -14.69 -9.38
CA ASP A 11 30.77 -15.73 -8.33
C ASP A 11 29.78 -16.86 -8.61
N VAL A 12 29.07 -16.80 -9.75
CA VAL A 12 28.12 -17.85 -10.16
C VAL A 12 28.88 -19.14 -10.45
N PRO A 13 28.61 -20.25 -9.73
CA PRO A 13 29.32 -21.50 -9.97
C PRO A 13 29.04 -22.02 -11.38
N LEU A 14 30.10 -22.31 -12.15
CA LEU A 14 29.97 -22.86 -13.51
C LEU A 14 29.14 -24.16 -13.58
N SER A 15 29.06 -24.91 -12.48
CA SER A 15 28.19 -26.09 -12.36
C SER A 15 26.70 -25.76 -12.49
N GLU A 16 26.26 -24.59 -12.00
CA GLU A 16 24.85 -24.14 -12.07
C GLU A 16 24.46 -23.70 -13.49
N LEU A 17 25.44 -23.33 -14.31
CA LEU A 17 25.23 -22.89 -15.70
C LEU A 17 25.30 -24.05 -16.72
N LYS A 18 25.68 -25.27 -16.30
CA LYS A 18 25.81 -26.42 -17.21
C LYS A 18 24.49 -26.90 -17.79
N SER A 19 23.39 -26.80 -17.04
CA SER A 19 22.04 -27.19 -17.48
C SER A 19 21.54 -26.30 -18.61
N LEU A 20 21.94 -25.01 -18.61
CA LEU A 20 21.53 -24.03 -19.61
C LEU A 20 22.13 -24.28 -21.01
N HIS A 21 23.32 -24.90 -21.07
CA HIS A 21 23.99 -25.24 -22.34
C HIS A 21 23.26 -26.30 -23.17
N GLN A 22 22.30 -27.02 -22.58
CA GLN A 22 21.51 -28.04 -23.26
C GLN A 22 20.29 -27.46 -23.98
N LEU A 23 19.97 -26.18 -23.71
CA LEU A 23 18.83 -25.49 -24.27
C LEU A 23 19.23 -24.73 -25.55
N LYS A 24 18.38 -24.81 -26.58
CA LYS A 24 18.61 -24.16 -27.89
C LYS A 24 18.55 -22.63 -27.81
N ARG A 25 17.83 -22.09 -26.82
CA ARG A 25 17.75 -20.69 -26.41
C ARG A 25 17.49 -20.68 -24.91
N VAL A 26 18.10 -19.75 -24.19
CA VAL A 26 18.05 -19.63 -22.73
C VAL A 26 17.36 -18.33 -22.34
N ASN A 27 16.13 -18.37 -21.83
CA ASN A 27 15.45 -17.16 -21.36
C ASN A 27 15.81 -16.85 -19.88
N ALA A 28 15.40 -15.70 -19.36
CA ALA A 28 15.73 -15.29 -17.99
C ALA A 28 15.11 -16.23 -16.94
N ASP A 29 13.95 -16.83 -17.21
CA ASP A 29 13.29 -17.74 -16.28
C ASP A 29 13.99 -19.11 -16.22
N ASP A 30 14.52 -19.58 -17.35
CA ASP A 30 15.38 -20.78 -17.42
C ASP A 30 16.63 -20.58 -16.57
N VAL A 31 17.23 -19.39 -16.61
CA VAL A 31 18.39 -19.05 -15.76
C VAL A 31 17.99 -19.01 -14.28
N ARG A 32 16.87 -18.36 -13.92
CA ARG A 32 16.40 -18.29 -12.52
C ARG A 32 16.12 -19.67 -11.93
N ALA A 33 15.69 -20.62 -12.77
CA ALA A 33 15.50 -22.01 -12.38
C ALA A 33 16.82 -22.77 -12.21
N ALA A 34 17.86 -22.40 -12.95
CA ALA A 34 19.17 -23.07 -12.93
C ALA A 34 20.13 -22.54 -11.84
N VAL A 35 20.06 -21.26 -11.47
CA VAL A 35 21.00 -20.63 -10.51
C VAL A 35 20.41 -20.46 -9.11
N SER A 36 21.28 -20.50 -8.11
CA SER A 36 20.93 -20.32 -6.71
C SER A 36 20.43 -18.91 -6.39
N ALA A 37 19.58 -18.80 -5.36
CA ALA A 37 18.83 -17.58 -4.99
C ALA A 37 19.62 -16.25 -5.03
N PRO A 38 20.85 -16.14 -4.48
CA PRO A 38 21.60 -14.88 -4.50
C PRO A 38 22.01 -14.40 -5.91
N PHE A 39 22.02 -15.29 -6.91
CA PHE A 39 22.45 -14.98 -8.28
C PHE A 39 21.30 -14.81 -9.28
N ARG A 40 20.06 -15.08 -8.86
CA ARG A 40 18.86 -14.95 -9.72
C ARG A 40 18.63 -13.53 -10.23
N GLN A 41 19.12 -12.52 -9.51
CA GLN A 41 19.11 -11.13 -9.94
C GLN A 41 19.88 -10.88 -11.25
N PHE A 42 20.84 -11.74 -11.60
CA PHE A 42 21.62 -11.63 -12.83
C PHE A 42 21.03 -12.41 -14.01
N ALA A 43 19.83 -12.99 -13.85
CA ALA A 43 19.26 -13.92 -14.82
C ALA A 43 19.06 -13.32 -16.22
N GLU A 44 18.69 -12.06 -16.32
CA GLU A 44 18.52 -11.37 -17.61
C GLU A 44 19.86 -11.14 -18.30
N GLN A 45 20.91 -10.81 -17.54
CA GLN A 45 22.27 -10.62 -18.08
C GLN A 45 22.87 -11.94 -18.56
N ILE A 46 22.65 -13.03 -17.82
CA ILE A 46 23.11 -14.38 -18.19
C ILE A 46 22.32 -14.89 -19.41
N ALA A 47 21.00 -14.73 -19.46
CA ALA A 47 20.17 -15.12 -20.59
C ALA A 47 20.53 -14.35 -21.87
N ALA A 48 20.82 -13.05 -21.75
CA ALA A 48 21.31 -12.23 -22.86
C ALA A 48 22.68 -12.72 -23.37
N ALA A 49 23.60 -13.11 -22.47
CA ALA A 49 24.91 -13.65 -22.85
C ALA A 49 24.83 -15.01 -23.57
N TYR A 50 23.84 -15.85 -23.25
CA TYR A 50 23.62 -17.13 -23.92
C TYR A 50 22.92 -17.01 -25.28
N ASN A 51 22.17 -15.93 -25.53
CA ASN A 51 21.24 -15.85 -26.67
C ASN A 51 21.61 -14.86 -27.79
N GLY A 52 22.73 -14.14 -27.74
CA GLY A 52 22.97 -13.09 -28.75
C GLY A 52 24.42 -12.71 -29.04
N GLU A 53 24.81 -12.98 -30.30
CA GLU A 53 25.96 -12.52 -31.11
C GLU A 53 27.39 -12.74 -30.58
N ALA A 54 28.22 -13.38 -31.41
CA ALA A 54 29.63 -13.59 -31.17
C ALA A 54 30.35 -12.24 -31.02
N VAL A 55 30.56 -11.81 -29.78
CA VAL A 55 31.45 -10.70 -29.45
C VAL A 55 32.87 -11.25 -29.58
N GLU A 56 33.59 -10.85 -30.64
CA GLU A 56 34.92 -11.41 -30.94
C GLU A 56 35.93 -11.27 -29.79
N HIS A 57 35.72 -10.35 -28.84
CA HIS A 57 36.53 -10.26 -27.62
C HIS A 57 35.68 -9.78 -26.41
N PRO A 58 35.09 -10.70 -25.62
CA PRO A 58 34.26 -10.38 -24.46
C PRO A 58 34.99 -9.55 -23.39
N GLU A 59 36.31 -9.74 -23.30
CA GLU A 59 37.18 -9.13 -22.30
C GLU A 59 37.36 -7.62 -22.54
N LEU A 60 37.36 -7.18 -23.81
CA LEU A 60 37.45 -5.77 -24.18
C LEU A 60 36.13 -5.02 -23.93
N SER A 61 34.98 -5.69 -24.08
CA SER A 61 33.67 -5.11 -23.78
C SER A 61 33.44 -4.97 -22.27
N ALA A 62 33.85 -5.97 -21.49
CA ALA A 62 33.84 -5.91 -20.03
C ALA A 62 34.81 -4.85 -19.49
N GLN A 63 36.03 -4.75 -20.03
CA GLN A 63 36.96 -3.67 -19.68
C GLN A 63 36.43 -2.29 -20.07
N ALA A 64 35.81 -2.13 -21.25
CA ALA A 64 35.24 -0.86 -21.67
C ALA A 64 34.05 -0.42 -20.79
N ARG A 65 33.21 -1.37 -20.36
CA ARG A 65 32.11 -1.10 -19.42
C ARG A 65 32.61 -0.77 -18.02
N ASN A 66 33.61 -1.49 -17.51
CA ASN A 66 34.21 -1.20 -16.21
C ASN A 66 34.93 0.17 -16.23
N ALA A 67 35.65 0.48 -17.31
CA ALA A 67 36.28 1.79 -17.47
C ALA A 67 35.25 2.93 -17.56
N ALA A 68 34.08 2.70 -18.15
CA ALA A 68 32.99 3.67 -18.17
C ALA A 68 32.39 3.90 -16.76
N VAL A 69 32.19 2.82 -16.00
CA VAL A 69 31.71 2.90 -14.60
C VAL A 69 32.73 3.60 -13.70
N ASP A 70 34.02 3.32 -13.87
CA ASP A 70 35.08 3.99 -13.12
C ASP A 70 35.21 5.48 -13.49
N GLN A 71 35.00 5.84 -14.77
CA GLN A 71 34.95 7.23 -15.20
C GLN A 71 33.74 7.98 -14.65
N GLU A 72 32.57 7.34 -14.59
CA GLU A 72 31.36 7.93 -14.03
C GLU A 72 31.49 8.14 -12.51
N ARG A 73 32.09 7.18 -11.80
CA ARG A 73 32.41 7.31 -10.38
C ARG A 73 33.41 8.43 -10.12
N ALA A 74 34.47 8.53 -10.92
CA ALA A 74 35.46 9.59 -10.81
C ALA A 74 34.90 10.98 -11.20
N ALA A 75 33.85 11.04 -12.01
CA ALA A 75 33.14 12.28 -12.33
C ALA A 75 32.18 12.69 -11.18
N GLN A 76 31.50 11.73 -10.56
CA GLN A 76 30.64 11.96 -9.39
C GLN A 76 31.46 12.40 -8.17
N GLU A 77 32.62 11.78 -7.92
CA GLU A 77 33.52 12.20 -6.83
C GLU A 77 34.06 13.61 -7.06
N ARG A 78 34.40 13.97 -8.30
CA ARG A 78 34.80 15.35 -8.64
C ARG A 78 33.68 16.35 -8.45
N ALA A 79 32.45 16.02 -8.85
CA ALA A 79 31.29 16.88 -8.65
C ALA A 79 30.95 17.06 -7.15
N ALA A 80 31.11 16.01 -6.34
CA ALA A 80 30.93 16.09 -4.89
C ALA A 80 32.01 16.96 -4.22
N GLN A 81 33.28 16.79 -4.62
CA GLN A 81 34.38 17.64 -4.13
C GLN A 81 34.20 19.11 -4.53
N GLU A 82 33.70 19.37 -5.74
CA GLU A 82 33.47 20.73 -6.22
C GLU A 82 32.30 21.41 -5.49
N ARG A 83 31.23 20.66 -5.15
CA ARG A 83 30.14 21.15 -4.30
C ARG A 83 30.61 21.45 -2.88
N ALA A 84 31.36 20.54 -2.26
CA ALA A 84 31.92 20.74 -0.92
C ALA A 84 32.88 21.95 -0.87
N ALA A 85 33.66 22.19 -1.93
CA ALA A 85 34.52 23.36 -2.05
C ALA A 85 33.72 24.66 -2.22
N GLN A 86 32.63 24.64 -2.99
CA GLN A 86 31.74 25.80 -3.15
C GLN A 86 31.03 26.15 -1.84
N GLU A 87 30.62 25.15 -1.08
CA GLU A 87 29.95 25.33 0.21
C GLU A 87 30.89 25.91 1.27
N ARG A 88 32.13 25.42 1.37
CA ARG A 88 33.16 26.03 2.23
C ARG A 88 33.46 27.47 1.82
N ALA A 89 33.56 27.76 0.53
CA ALA A 89 33.79 29.12 0.04
C ALA A 89 32.59 30.06 0.28
N ALA A 90 31.37 29.54 0.38
CA ALA A 90 30.19 30.30 0.75
C ALA A 90 30.14 30.56 2.27
N GLN A 91 30.48 29.56 3.08
CA GLN A 91 30.59 29.70 4.54
C GLN A 91 31.68 30.71 4.93
N GLU A 92 32.85 30.67 4.29
CA GLU A 92 33.92 31.66 4.53
C GLU A 92 33.48 33.09 4.17
N ARG A 93 32.74 33.28 3.08
CA ARG A 93 32.20 34.60 2.72
C ARG A 93 31.16 35.09 3.73
N ALA A 94 30.27 34.21 4.18
CA ALA A 94 29.29 34.55 5.20
C ALA A 94 29.96 34.90 6.55
N ALA A 95 31.04 34.20 6.92
CA ALA A 95 31.82 34.51 8.11
C ALA A 95 32.55 35.86 7.99
N GLN A 96 33.12 36.16 6.82
CA GLN A 96 33.76 37.46 6.55
C GLN A 96 32.75 38.63 6.59
N GLU A 97 31.56 38.47 6.00
CA GLU A 97 30.51 39.49 6.07
C GLU A 97 30.00 39.73 7.51
N ARG A 98 29.90 38.67 8.33
CA ARG A 98 29.56 38.81 9.76
C ARG A 98 30.64 39.57 10.52
N ALA A 99 31.91 39.22 10.32
CA ALA A 99 33.04 39.90 10.95
C ALA A 99 33.15 41.39 10.53
N GLU A 100 32.83 41.72 9.27
CA GLU A 100 32.77 43.12 8.82
C GLU A 100 31.60 43.89 9.43
N ARG A 101 30.42 43.27 9.57
CA ARG A 101 29.27 43.89 10.24
C ARG A 101 29.53 44.14 11.72
N GLU A 102 30.18 43.22 12.42
CA GLU A 102 30.58 43.41 13.81
C GLU A 102 31.60 44.53 13.97
N ARG A 103 32.61 44.61 13.11
CA ARG A 103 33.58 45.73 13.13
C ARG A 103 32.89 47.07 12.84
N ALA A 104 31.93 47.11 11.93
CA ALA A 104 31.15 48.31 11.65
C ALA A 104 30.29 48.73 12.85
N ALA A 105 29.64 47.76 13.53
CA ALA A 105 28.87 48.01 14.75
C ALA A 105 29.75 48.50 15.91
N GLN A 106 30.94 47.92 16.10
CA GLN A 106 31.90 48.38 17.10
C GLN A 106 32.42 49.79 16.80
N ALA A 107 32.66 50.13 15.53
CA ALA A 107 33.07 51.46 15.12
C ALA A 107 31.97 52.52 15.36
N GLU A 108 30.69 52.19 15.11
CA GLU A 108 29.57 53.05 15.45
C GLU A 108 29.40 53.23 16.97
N ALA A 109 29.59 52.17 17.76
CA ALA A 109 29.53 52.23 19.21
C ALA A 109 30.63 53.15 19.79
N GLN A 110 31.86 53.04 19.28
CA GLN A 110 32.97 53.92 19.68
C GLN A 110 32.74 55.38 19.24
N ALA A 111 32.10 55.60 18.08
CA ALA A 111 31.74 56.95 17.64
C ALA A 111 30.68 57.58 18.56
N ARG A 112 29.65 56.82 18.97
CA ARG A 112 28.63 57.28 19.93
C ARG A 112 29.21 57.56 21.31
N GLN A 113 30.14 56.74 21.79
CA GLN A 113 30.84 56.99 23.06
C GLN A 113 31.69 58.26 23.00
N ARG A 114 32.39 58.53 21.88
CA ARG A 114 33.13 59.79 21.70
C ARG A 114 32.22 61.02 21.67
N GLU A 115 31.04 60.91 21.05
CA GLU A 115 30.06 62.00 21.00
C GLU A 115 29.43 62.26 22.38
N GLN A 116 29.16 61.21 23.17
CA GLN A 116 28.71 61.32 24.56
C GLN A 116 29.79 61.91 25.48
N ALA A 117 31.05 61.51 25.32
CA ALA A 117 32.18 62.08 26.07
C ALA A 117 32.40 63.57 25.76
N GLN A 118 32.23 63.98 24.49
CA GLN A 118 32.28 65.40 24.10
C GLN A 118 31.09 66.20 24.67
N ARG A 119 29.89 65.62 24.76
CA ARG A 119 28.73 66.25 25.43
C ARG A 119 28.92 66.36 26.95
N ALA A 120 29.53 65.36 27.59
CA ALA A 120 29.83 65.40 29.02
C ALA A 120 30.91 66.46 29.35
N ALA A 121 31.93 66.61 28.50
CA ALA A 121 32.96 67.65 28.64
C ALA A 121 32.39 69.08 28.45
N ALA A 122 31.37 69.25 27.60
CA ALA A 122 30.68 70.53 27.43
C ALA A 122 29.76 70.90 28.63
N ALA A 123 29.23 69.90 29.34
CA ALA A 123 28.36 70.09 30.50
C ALA A 123 29.14 70.40 31.80
N ALA A 124 30.40 69.97 31.92
CA ALA A 124 31.25 70.22 33.09
C ALA A 124 31.88 71.64 33.13
N GLY A 125 31.73 72.44 32.07
CA GLY A 125 32.31 73.78 31.97
C GLY A 125 31.52 74.92 32.62
N VAL A 126 30.32 74.67 33.16
CA VAL A 126 29.41 75.73 33.62
C VAL A 126 28.76 75.37 34.97
N ALA A 127 29.53 75.30 36.05
CA ALA A 127 28.99 75.38 37.42
C ALA A 127 30.07 75.68 38.46
N GLN A 128 30.62 76.90 38.45
CA GLN A 128 31.16 77.53 39.66
C GLN A 128 30.49 78.89 39.81
N THR A 129 29.61 79.04 40.82
CA THR A 129 29.51 80.18 41.77
C THR A 129 28.13 80.27 42.45
N GLY A 130 28.14 80.41 43.79
CA GLY A 130 27.08 81.03 44.62
C GLY A 130 26.12 80.03 45.29
N SER A 131 26.24 79.67 46.58
CA SER A 131 26.01 80.45 47.83
C SER A 131 24.53 80.91 47.94
N ALA A 132 23.73 80.76 49.01
CA ALA A 132 23.98 80.59 50.44
C ALA A 132 22.70 80.14 51.23
N ALA A 133 22.92 79.56 52.43
CA ALA A 133 22.21 79.69 53.73
C ALA A 133 20.65 79.79 53.79
N GLN A 134 19.94 78.75 54.29
CA GLN A 134 19.49 78.46 55.69
C GLN A 134 18.32 79.33 56.24
N PRO A 135 17.31 78.73 56.91
CA PRO A 135 17.47 78.23 58.30
C PRO A 135 16.77 76.90 58.69
N GLN A 136 17.38 76.23 59.66
CA GLN A 136 16.89 75.13 60.54
C GLN A 136 15.91 75.66 61.63
N PRO A 137 15.33 74.86 62.56
CA PRO A 137 15.31 73.38 62.70
C PRO A 137 13.91 72.78 63.03
N ALA A 138 13.72 71.49 62.78
CA ALA A 138 12.82 70.65 63.58
C ALA A 138 13.49 69.29 63.83
N GLN A 139 13.53 68.92 65.11
CA GLN A 139 14.23 67.76 65.63
C GLN A 139 13.51 66.44 65.31
N ALA A 140 14.33 65.47 64.90
CA ALA A 140 14.27 64.04 65.22
C ALA A 140 12.89 63.35 65.29
N ALA A 141 12.60 62.56 64.26
CA ALA A 141 11.99 61.25 64.43
C ALA A 141 12.88 60.25 63.69
N ALA A 142 13.38 59.24 64.40
CA ALA A 142 14.14 58.14 63.81
C ALA A 142 13.33 57.54 62.66
N GLN A 143 13.89 57.54 61.44
CA GLN A 143 13.31 56.77 60.36
C GLN A 143 13.41 55.28 60.73
N PRO A 144 12.36 54.47 60.48
CA PRO A 144 12.45 53.04 60.68
C PRO A 144 13.57 52.50 59.77
N HIS A 145 14.43 51.64 60.32
CA HIS A 145 15.47 50.98 59.55
C HIS A 145 14.79 50.18 58.41
N ASP A 146 15.10 50.52 57.17
CA ASP A 146 14.53 49.86 56.00
C ASP A 146 15.31 48.58 55.71
N PHE A 147 14.94 47.53 56.43
CA PHE A 147 15.55 46.20 56.31
C PHE A 147 15.50 45.65 54.88
N PHE A 148 14.57 46.11 54.01
CA PHE A 148 14.47 45.60 52.64
C PHE A 148 15.51 46.25 51.73
N ALA A 149 15.72 47.56 51.87
CA ALA A 149 16.81 48.27 51.18
C ALA A 149 18.19 47.84 51.71
N GLU A 150 18.31 47.55 53.00
CA GLU A 150 19.53 46.98 53.59
C GLU A 150 19.76 45.55 53.10
N TRP A 151 18.71 44.73 52.96
CA TRP A 151 18.79 43.39 52.40
C TRP A 151 19.12 43.38 50.89
N GLU A 152 18.51 44.26 50.09
CA GLU A 152 18.87 44.44 48.67
C GLU A 152 20.31 44.97 48.52
N ALA A 153 20.76 45.86 49.39
CA ALA A 153 22.14 46.34 49.39
C ALA A 153 23.13 45.23 49.78
N LEU A 154 22.79 44.39 50.77
CA LEU A 154 23.58 43.23 51.16
C LEU A 154 23.59 42.16 50.06
N GLN A 155 22.45 41.90 49.40
CA GLN A 155 22.38 41.02 48.24
C GLN A 155 23.18 41.56 47.06
N ALA A 156 23.09 42.86 46.77
CA ALA A 156 23.90 43.47 45.72
C ALA A 156 25.40 43.45 46.04
N GLU A 157 25.78 43.60 47.33
CA GLU A 157 27.16 43.46 47.77
C GLU A 157 27.65 42.00 47.68
N GLU A 158 26.78 41.03 47.96
CA GLU A 158 27.04 39.59 47.86
C GLU A 158 27.11 39.13 46.39
N GLU A 159 26.19 39.59 45.53
CA GLU A 159 26.22 39.40 44.07
C GLU A 159 27.47 40.04 43.46
N GLN A 160 27.88 41.22 43.92
CA GLN A 160 29.11 41.85 43.45
C GLN A 160 30.37 41.07 43.85
N LYS A 161 30.37 40.41 45.02
CA LYS A 161 31.49 39.58 45.49
C LYS A 161 31.58 38.22 44.79
N THR A 162 30.46 37.73 44.26
CA THR A 162 30.36 36.46 43.52
C THR A 162 30.50 36.64 42.00
N GLN A 163 30.40 37.88 41.50
CA GLN A 163 30.61 38.21 40.09
C GLN A 163 32.10 38.27 39.71
N VAL A 164 32.44 37.75 38.53
CA VAL A 164 33.82 37.73 38.05
C VAL A 164 34.18 39.09 37.44
N ASN A 165 35.21 39.73 38.02
CA ASN A 165 35.81 40.95 37.49
C ASN A 165 37.22 40.67 36.95
N GLU A 166 37.36 40.63 35.63
CA GLU A 166 38.65 40.35 34.97
C GLU A 166 39.68 41.48 35.19
N GLU A 167 39.26 42.69 35.57
CA GLU A 167 40.19 43.79 35.91
C GLU A 167 41.02 43.50 37.18
N ASP A 168 40.55 42.57 38.02
CA ASP A 168 41.25 42.15 39.24
C ASP A 168 42.31 41.08 38.98
N TYR A 169 42.42 40.59 37.73
CA TYR A 169 43.41 39.60 37.35
C TYR A 169 44.82 40.19 37.33
N ILE A 170 45.73 39.48 37.98
CA ILE A 170 47.11 39.89 38.17
C ILE A 170 47.98 39.12 37.18
N THR A 171 48.55 39.83 36.21
CA THR A 171 49.64 39.26 35.39
C THR A 171 50.94 39.31 36.19
N ILE A 172 51.47 38.16 36.61
CA ILE A 172 52.78 38.09 37.28
C ILE A 172 53.88 37.93 36.21
N PRO A 173 54.75 38.94 35.99
CA PRO A 173 55.79 38.85 34.97
C PRO A 173 56.94 37.95 35.43
N GLY A 174 57.07 36.75 34.87
CA GLY A 174 58.30 35.91 34.76
C GLY A 174 59.11 35.55 36.02
N PHE A 175 58.85 36.16 37.18
CA PHE A 175 59.40 35.85 38.48
C PHE A 175 58.25 35.28 39.31
N GLY A 176 57.99 33.97 39.17
CA GLY A 176 56.98 33.27 39.96
C GLY A 176 57.20 33.41 41.47
N ILE A 177 56.23 32.92 42.25
CA ILE A 177 56.31 32.84 43.71
C ILE A 177 57.60 32.13 44.11
N LYS A 178 58.41 32.76 44.97
CA LYS A 178 59.78 32.29 45.27
C LYS A 178 59.86 31.43 46.52
N ALA A 179 58.87 31.49 47.39
CA ALA A 179 58.81 30.68 48.58
C ALA A 179 58.24 29.29 48.25
N GLU A 180 59.02 28.25 48.48
CA GLU A 180 58.52 26.87 48.43
C GLU A 180 57.45 26.68 49.52
N TYR A 181 56.37 25.97 49.17
CA TYR A 181 55.32 25.65 50.12
C TYR A 181 55.83 24.66 51.18
N GLN A 182 55.69 25.03 52.46
CA GLN A 182 56.24 24.24 53.56
C GLN A 182 55.24 23.23 54.16
N PHE A 183 54.07 23.04 53.56
CA PHE A 183 52.99 22.16 54.08
C PHE A 183 52.61 22.47 55.53
N ARG A 184 52.76 23.74 55.95
CA ARG A 184 52.48 24.20 57.31
C ARG A 184 51.32 25.19 57.28
N GLN A 185 50.11 24.66 57.30
CA GLN A 185 48.93 25.45 57.62
C GLN A 185 48.87 25.67 59.13
N ASP A 186 48.23 26.75 59.56
CA ASP A 186 47.96 26.97 60.98
C ASP A 186 47.07 25.79 61.47
N PRO A 187 47.45 25.08 62.55
CA PRO A 187 46.65 23.97 63.09
C PRO A 187 45.22 24.35 63.48
N ASN A 188 44.92 25.64 63.67
CA ASN A 188 43.59 26.15 64.00
C ASN A 188 42.86 26.75 62.78
N TRP A 189 43.44 26.69 61.58
CA TRP A 189 42.80 27.17 60.36
C TRP A 189 41.81 26.14 59.84
N GLU A 190 40.56 26.56 59.68
CA GLU A 190 39.51 25.80 58.99
C GLU A 190 39.27 26.49 57.65
N ALA A 191 39.41 25.75 56.55
CA ALA A 191 39.25 26.30 55.22
C ALA A 191 37.79 26.73 55.02
N PRO A 192 37.53 27.98 54.59
CA PRO A 192 36.16 28.47 54.43
C PRO A 192 35.37 27.79 53.30
N GLY A 193 36.04 27.10 52.37
CA GLY A 193 35.41 26.39 51.26
C GLY A 193 35.33 27.22 49.98
N ILE A 194 34.94 26.56 48.89
CA ILE A 194 34.71 27.15 47.57
C ILE A 194 33.31 26.76 47.11
N GLU A 195 32.58 27.74 46.58
CA GLU A 195 31.32 27.50 45.89
C GLU A 195 31.52 27.59 44.38
N PHE A 196 30.70 26.85 43.63
CA PHE A 196 30.79 26.83 42.17
C PHE A 196 29.42 26.72 41.50
N GLU A 197 29.37 27.18 40.26
CA GLU A 197 28.23 27.05 39.36
C GLU A 197 28.76 26.74 37.96
N VAL A 198 28.15 25.78 37.28
CA VAL A 198 28.43 25.50 35.88
C VAL A 198 27.48 26.35 35.04
N GLU A 199 28.01 27.32 34.31
CA GLU A 199 27.22 28.32 33.60
C GLU A 199 26.68 27.75 32.28
N VAL A 200 25.55 27.06 32.36
CA VAL A 200 24.80 26.63 31.18
C VAL A 200 24.21 27.87 30.49
N PRO A 201 24.50 28.11 29.20
CA PRO A 201 23.87 29.21 28.48
C PRO A 201 22.35 29.05 28.55
N GLN A 202 21.64 30.03 29.13
CA GLN A 202 20.18 30.05 29.06
C GLN A 202 19.78 30.05 27.59
N GLU A 203 19.16 28.96 27.13
CA GLU A 203 18.51 28.87 25.83
C GLU A 203 17.38 29.91 25.78
N ALA A 204 17.72 31.15 25.42
CA ALA A 204 16.74 32.11 24.94
C ALA A 204 16.20 31.57 23.60
N ALA A 205 15.08 30.85 23.68
CA ALA A 205 14.12 30.73 22.60
C ALA A 205 14.67 30.28 21.22
N LEU A 206 15.33 29.12 21.15
CA LEU A 206 15.38 28.35 19.90
C LEU A 206 14.15 27.43 19.72
N GLU A 207 13.23 27.40 20.69
CA GLU A 207 11.89 26.84 20.49
C GLU A 207 10.99 27.81 19.69
N GLN A 208 11.34 28.13 18.44
CA GLN A 208 10.36 28.57 17.44
C GLN A 208 10.79 28.55 15.96
N GLU A 209 12.00 28.15 15.60
CA GLU A 209 12.38 27.98 14.18
C GLU A 209 12.82 26.54 13.86
N SER A 210 11.88 25.60 13.98
CA SER A 210 11.65 24.52 13.01
C SER A 210 10.71 23.47 13.61
N GLN A 211 9.42 23.79 13.72
CA GLN A 211 8.39 22.74 13.63
C GLN A 211 8.27 22.32 12.16
N GLU A 212 9.31 21.67 11.64
CA GLU A 212 9.13 20.72 10.56
C GLU A 212 8.95 19.37 11.24
N GLU A 213 7.77 18.76 11.05
CA GLU A 213 7.59 17.35 11.37
C GLU A 213 8.74 16.57 10.71
N PRO A 214 9.54 15.79 11.46
CA PRO A 214 10.56 14.96 10.85
C PRO A 214 9.84 13.90 10.02
N GLY A 215 9.86 14.11 8.70
CA GLY A 215 9.44 13.11 7.72
C GLY A 215 10.31 11.87 7.87
N TYR A 216 9.66 10.71 7.90
CA TYR A 216 10.36 9.43 7.95
C TYR A 216 11.31 9.27 6.75
N GLY A 217 12.56 8.90 7.03
CA GLY A 217 13.46 8.29 6.03
C GLY A 217 14.73 9.06 5.69
N ILE A 218 15.03 10.18 6.35
CA ILE A 218 16.40 10.68 6.41
C ILE A 218 16.86 10.36 7.83
N GLU A 219 17.74 9.36 8.00
CA GLU A 219 18.67 9.40 9.13
C GLU A 219 19.22 10.83 9.09
N PRO A 220 19.01 11.69 10.11
CA PRO A 220 19.85 12.86 10.19
C PRO A 220 21.25 12.28 10.14
N GLU A 221 21.96 12.56 9.04
CA GLU A 221 23.41 12.39 9.03
C GLU A 221 23.82 13.09 10.32
N PRO A 222 24.42 12.38 11.29
CA PRO A 222 24.69 13.00 12.57
C PRO A 222 25.58 14.16 12.22
N GLU A 223 25.04 15.38 12.21
CA GLU A 223 25.89 16.54 12.37
C GLU A 223 26.63 16.19 13.65
N PRO A 224 27.97 16.10 13.61
CA PRO A 224 28.72 16.03 14.84
C PRO A 224 28.49 17.38 15.51
N GLU A 225 27.36 17.53 16.18
CA GLU A 225 27.26 18.42 17.31
C GLU A 225 28.40 17.97 18.20
N ASP A 226 29.41 18.83 18.26
CA ASP A 226 30.63 18.64 19.02
C ASP A 226 30.20 18.29 20.45
N SER A 227 30.17 16.99 20.77
CA SER A 227 29.47 16.50 21.97
C SER A 227 30.23 16.81 23.27
N ASP A 228 31.28 17.62 23.16
CA ASP A 228 32.15 18.07 24.24
C ASP A 228 32.04 19.60 24.44
N GLN A 229 30.84 20.17 24.27
CA GLN A 229 30.59 21.55 24.71
C GLN A 229 30.40 21.60 26.22
N ARG A 230 31.51 21.57 26.95
CA ARG A 230 31.49 21.83 28.39
C ARG A 230 31.21 23.28 28.65
N HIS A 231 30.34 23.51 29.61
CA HIS A 231 29.97 24.85 30.00
C HIS A 231 31.03 25.48 30.91
N PRO A 232 31.24 26.81 30.82
CA PRO A 232 32.16 27.53 31.70
C PRO A 232 31.86 27.27 33.18
N VAL A 233 32.90 27.20 34.00
CA VAL A 233 32.76 27.01 35.46
C VAL A 233 33.06 28.33 36.16
N ARG A 234 32.11 28.82 36.95
CA ARG A 234 32.31 29.96 37.85
C ARG A 234 32.59 29.45 39.26
N LEU A 235 33.65 29.96 39.86
CA LEU A 235 34.08 29.68 41.23
C LEU A 235 34.06 30.97 42.04
N TRP A 236 33.67 30.91 43.31
CA TRP A 236 33.81 32.03 44.23
C TRP A 236 34.11 31.55 45.66
N TRP A 237 34.75 32.42 46.44
CA TRP A 237 35.22 32.13 47.79
C TRP A 237 35.15 33.39 48.67
N PRO A 238 35.02 33.25 50.00
CA PRO A 238 34.99 34.41 50.88
C PRO A 238 36.34 35.12 50.97
N GLU A 239 36.31 36.41 51.23
CA GLU A 239 37.52 37.22 51.37
C GLU A 239 38.29 36.88 52.65
N LEU A 240 39.61 36.70 52.54
CA LEU A 240 40.48 36.43 53.69
C LEU A 240 40.65 37.69 54.56
N GLU A 241 40.39 37.55 55.86
CA GLU A 241 40.60 38.64 56.83
C GLU A 241 42.06 39.13 56.88
N HIS A 242 42.25 40.43 56.68
CA HIS A 242 43.56 41.06 56.67
C HIS A 242 43.56 42.44 57.33
N ALA A 243 44.73 42.87 57.80
CA ALA A 243 44.89 44.19 58.40
C ALA A 243 44.80 45.28 57.31
N PRO A 244 44.39 46.51 57.64
CA PRO A 244 44.20 47.58 56.65
C PRO A 244 45.46 47.96 55.85
N ASP A 245 46.66 47.57 56.31
CA ASP A 245 47.96 47.79 55.67
C ASP A 245 48.45 46.58 54.85
N GLU A 246 47.68 45.50 54.81
CA GLU A 246 48.00 44.27 54.09
C GLU A 246 47.18 44.17 52.79
N VAL A 247 47.71 43.46 51.81
CA VAL A 247 47.03 43.13 50.56
C VAL A 247 46.93 41.62 50.48
N VAL A 248 45.80 41.12 49.97
CA VAL A 248 45.58 39.70 49.69
C VAL A 248 45.46 39.51 48.17
N PHE A 249 46.04 38.44 47.65
CA PHE A 249 45.68 37.92 46.34
C PHE A 249 45.49 36.41 46.42
N TYR A 250 44.69 35.89 45.50
CA TYR A 250 44.34 34.49 45.40
C TYR A 250 45.01 33.87 44.19
N ARG A 251 45.41 32.61 44.32
CA ARG A 251 45.86 31.73 43.24
C ARG A 251 44.83 30.62 43.10
N VAL A 252 44.24 30.52 41.92
CA VAL A 252 43.37 29.40 41.56
C VAL A 252 44.22 28.37 40.81
N VAL A 253 44.21 27.14 41.28
CA VAL A 253 44.84 26.01 40.60
C VAL A 253 43.80 24.96 40.28
N ALA A 254 43.98 24.26 39.16
CA ALA A 254 43.14 23.14 38.78
C ALA A 254 43.96 21.98 38.24
N ASP A 255 43.42 20.78 38.36
CA ASP A 255 43.92 19.58 37.71
C ASP A 255 42.74 18.69 37.33
N ASP A 256 43.00 17.82 36.37
CA ASP A 256 42.07 16.85 35.81
C ASP A 256 41.97 15.57 36.69
N ALA A 257 42.62 15.58 37.85
CA ALA A 257 42.59 14.54 38.87
C ALA A 257 42.56 15.15 40.28
N GLU A 258 42.22 14.32 41.27
CA GLU A 258 42.29 14.74 42.68
C GLU A 258 43.74 15.12 43.04
N MET A 259 43.91 16.34 43.56
CA MET A 259 45.21 16.94 43.86
C MET A 259 45.48 16.78 45.34
N VAL A 260 46.74 16.57 45.70
CA VAL A 260 47.18 16.78 47.07
C VAL A 260 47.08 18.29 47.38
N ALA A 261 46.64 18.65 48.59
CA ALA A 261 46.54 20.03 49.05
C ALA A 261 47.90 20.76 49.05
N SER A 262 48.28 21.27 47.88
CA SER A 262 49.47 22.06 47.62
C SER A 262 49.18 23.08 46.51
N PRO A 263 49.65 24.33 46.63
CA PRO A 263 49.52 25.32 45.57
C PRO A 263 50.28 24.94 44.29
N ASP A 264 51.16 23.94 44.34
CA ASP A 264 51.99 23.48 43.21
C ASP A 264 51.56 22.11 42.67
N ALA A 265 50.43 21.56 43.14
CA ALA A 265 49.95 20.24 42.72
C ALA A 265 49.29 20.21 41.33
N GLY A 266 48.86 21.36 40.79
CA GLY A 266 48.16 21.46 39.51
C GLY A 266 48.53 22.71 38.71
N ASP A 267 47.82 22.92 37.59
CA ASP A 267 48.01 24.05 36.70
C ASP A 267 47.44 25.33 37.29
N THR A 268 48.19 26.41 37.19
CA THR A 268 47.74 27.72 37.70
C THR A 268 46.90 28.43 36.67
N LEU A 269 45.60 28.56 36.96
CA LEU A 269 44.63 29.19 36.08
C LEU A 269 44.73 30.71 36.14
N VAL A 270 44.69 31.27 37.36
CA VAL A 270 44.71 32.73 37.55
C VAL A 270 45.34 33.14 38.88
N TYR A 271 45.90 34.35 38.89
CA TYR A 271 46.13 35.13 40.10
C TYR A 271 45.16 36.30 40.10
N THR A 272 44.39 36.50 41.17
CA THR A 272 43.36 37.54 41.22
C THR A 272 43.32 38.22 42.58
N LYS A 273 42.95 39.51 42.61
CA LYS A 273 42.57 40.19 43.86
C LYS A 273 41.09 40.00 44.20
N GLY A 274 40.29 39.65 43.21
CA GLY A 274 38.86 39.38 43.36
C GLY A 274 38.61 38.03 44.03
N THR A 275 37.39 37.84 44.48
CA THR A 275 36.89 36.65 45.19
C THR A 275 36.18 35.65 44.28
N ALA A 276 36.28 35.84 42.96
CA ALA A 276 35.63 34.99 41.97
C ALA A 276 36.50 34.80 40.72
N TYR A 277 36.33 33.66 40.05
CA TYR A 277 36.99 33.29 38.81
C TYR A 277 36.06 32.51 37.88
N ARG A 278 36.21 32.70 36.57
CA ARG A 278 35.49 31.94 35.54
C ARG A 278 36.49 31.22 34.65
N GLU A 279 36.38 29.91 34.59
CA GLU A 279 37.06 29.09 33.60
C GLU A 279 36.17 28.93 32.37
N HIS A 280 36.64 29.42 31.22
CA HIS A 280 35.89 29.33 29.96
C HIS A 280 36.05 27.99 29.24
N GLU A 281 37.19 27.33 29.44
CA GLU A 281 37.56 26.08 28.78
C GLU A 281 37.98 25.08 29.86
N PRO A 282 37.02 24.50 30.62
CA PRO A 282 37.34 23.42 31.55
C PRO A 282 37.87 22.23 30.73
N GLY A 283 38.90 21.54 31.25
CA GLY A 283 39.67 20.51 30.54
C GLY A 283 38.86 19.30 30.06
N GLU A 284 39.54 18.26 29.57
CA GLU A 284 38.92 17.13 28.84
C GLU A 284 38.48 15.96 29.74
N THR A 285 38.59 16.04 31.07
CA THR A 285 38.30 14.93 32.00
C THR A 285 36.95 15.04 32.72
N GLY A 286 36.32 13.91 33.03
CA GLY A 286 35.00 13.86 33.66
C GLY A 286 34.95 14.46 35.07
N LEU A 287 36.09 14.59 35.73
CA LEU A 287 36.29 15.29 37.00
C LEU A 287 37.35 16.38 36.80
N ARG A 288 37.05 17.60 37.26
CA ARG A 288 38.02 18.70 37.36
C ARG A 288 38.05 19.23 38.78
N HIS A 289 39.23 19.21 39.38
CA HIS A 289 39.44 19.61 40.76
C HIS A 289 40.03 21.01 40.82
N TYR A 290 39.37 21.91 41.55
CA TYR A 290 39.82 23.28 41.77
C TYR A 290 40.25 23.48 43.21
N ALA A 291 41.34 24.21 43.41
CA ALA A 291 41.80 24.63 44.73
C ALA A 291 42.21 26.11 44.73
N VAL A 292 41.90 26.82 45.80
CA VAL A 292 42.19 28.25 45.94
C VAL A 292 43.14 28.49 47.11
N TRP A 293 44.16 29.31 46.86
CA TRP A 293 45.20 29.65 47.83
C TRP A 293 45.34 31.15 47.96
N ALA A 294 45.30 31.67 49.19
CA ALA A 294 45.45 33.09 49.48
C ALA A 294 46.87 33.42 49.94
N TYR A 295 47.41 34.54 49.45
CA TYR A 295 48.70 35.09 49.83
C TYR A 295 48.50 36.47 50.42
N LYS A 296 49.16 36.71 51.56
CA LYS A 296 48.99 37.93 52.35
C LYS A 296 50.33 38.62 52.57
N GLY A 297 50.37 39.95 52.49
CA GLY A 297 51.57 40.75 52.68
C GLY A 297 51.35 42.24 52.42
N ARG A 298 52.25 43.10 52.89
CA ARG A 298 52.12 44.57 52.80
C ARG A 298 52.67 45.16 51.50
N ASP A 299 53.56 44.43 50.84
CA ASP A 299 54.12 44.80 49.54
C ASP A 299 54.33 43.57 48.64
N LEU A 300 54.58 43.80 47.35
CA LEU A 300 54.79 42.72 46.37
C LEU A 300 55.96 41.79 46.76
N ARG A 301 56.95 42.29 47.49
CA ARG A 301 58.13 41.51 47.89
C ARG A 301 57.78 40.56 49.03
N GLU A 302 57.00 41.00 50.00
CA GLU A 302 56.50 40.18 51.10
C GLU A 302 55.52 39.12 50.56
N LEU A 303 54.63 39.53 49.65
CA LEU A 303 53.65 38.68 48.98
C LEU A 303 54.29 37.52 48.19
N VAL A 304 55.35 37.76 47.43
CA VAL A 304 56.05 36.72 46.65
C VAL A 304 56.83 35.72 47.53
N ASN A 305 57.11 36.10 48.78
CA ASN A 305 57.84 35.28 49.74
C ASN A 305 56.95 34.76 50.89
N SER A 306 55.65 35.05 50.88
CA SER A 306 54.72 34.61 51.92
C SER A 306 54.31 33.15 51.71
N GLN A 307 53.93 32.48 52.80
CA GLN A 307 53.36 31.14 52.71
C GLN A 307 51.87 31.26 52.40
N PRO A 308 51.35 30.52 51.41
CA PRO A 308 49.94 30.52 51.08
C PRO A 308 49.08 29.86 52.17
N VAL A 309 47.88 30.39 52.32
CA VAL A 309 46.79 29.85 53.13
C VAL A 309 45.79 29.15 52.21
N PHE A 310 45.37 27.93 52.55
CA PHE A 310 44.40 27.17 51.77
C PHE A 310 42.98 27.68 52.02
N MET A 311 42.31 28.18 50.99
CA MET A 311 40.94 28.70 51.11
C MET A 311 39.89 27.59 50.97
N GLY A 312 40.19 26.54 50.20
CA GLY A 312 39.32 25.40 50.00
C GLY A 312 39.58 24.73 48.66
N ASP A 313 38.82 23.67 48.40
CA ASP A 313 38.80 22.92 47.15
C ASP A 313 37.40 22.41 46.81
N THR A 314 37.17 22.12 45.53
CA THR A 314 35.92 21.54 45.04
C THR A 314 36.14 20.72 43.77
N GLY A 315 35.38 19.63 43.61
CA GLY A 315 35.40 18.76 42.45
C GLY A 315 34.17 18.98 41.59
N VAL A 316 34.36 19.34 40.32
CA VAL A 316 33.27 19.51 39.36
C VAL A 316 33.21 18.28 38.45
N VAL A 317 32.05 17.63 38.42
CA VAL A 317 31.79 16.44 37.59
C VAL A 317 31.01 16.84 36.34
N PHE A 318 31.55 16.53 35.18
CA PHE A 318 30.91 16.78 33.88
C PHE A 318 30.13 15.55 33.40
N PRO A 319 29.08 15.72 32.57
CA PRO A 319 28.32 14.59 32.03
C PRO A 319 29.17 13.72 31.07
N PRO A 320 28.78 12.46 30.81
CA PRO A 320 29.42 11.61 29.81
C PRO A 320 29.23 12.13 28.38
N VAL A 321 30.12 11.74 27.46
CA VAL A 321 30.13 12.20 26.06
C VAL A 321 29.75 11.07 25.09
N ASN A 322 29.61 11.39 23.80
CA ASN A 322 29.30 10.43 22.73
C ASN A 322 28.04 9.59 23.00
N VAL A 323 26.98 10.21 23.54
CA VAL A 323 25.72 9.52 23.85
C VAL A 323 25.03 9.08 22.55
N GLN A 324 24.89 7.78 22.38
CA GLN A 324 24.21 7.13 21.25
C GLN A 324 22.95 6.43 21.75
N VAL A 325 21.84 6.62 21.02
CA VAL A 325 20.58 5.95 21.34
C VAL A 325 20.11 5.16 20.12
N SER A 326 19.70 3.92 20.37
CA SER A 326 19.17 3.00 19.35
C SER A 326 17.94 2.28 19.87
N THR A 327 16.98 2.02 18.99
CA THR A 327 15.78 1.25 19.31
C THR A 327 16.00 -0.22 18.94
N ILE A 328 15.69 -1.10 19.88
CA ILE A 328 15.69 -2.56 19.67
C ILE A 328 14.29 -3.11 19.97
N LYS A 329 14.05 -4.38 19.61
CA LYS A 329 12.72 -4.99 19.78
C LYS A 329 12.25 -4.96 21.24
N GLY A 330 11.29 -4.08 21.56
CA GLY A 330 10.71 -3.93 22.89
C GLY A 330 11.56 -3.18 23.92
N ALA A 331 12.67 -2.55 23.53
CA ALA A 331 13.52 -1.78 24.44
C ALA A 331 14.29 -0.66 23.72
N ILE A 332 14.72 0.35 24.48
CA ILE A 332 15.68 1.34 24.01
C ILE A 332 17.06 0.96 24.55
N GLN A 333 18.06 1.00 23.69
CA GLN A 333 19.45 0.81 24.06
C GLN A 333 20.18 2.15 23.95
N VAL A 334 20.74 2.59 25.07
CA VAL A 334 21.56 3.82 25.14
C VAL A 334 22.99 3.44 25.56
N SER A 335 23.97 4.08 24.92
CA SER A 335 25.39 3.92 25.23
C SER A 335 26.13 5.26 25.20
N TRP A 336 27.20 5.37 25.97
CA TRP A 336 27.99 6.59 26.13
C TRP A 336 29.46 6.24 26.43
N ASP A 337 30.33 7.23 26.30
CA ASP A 337 31.72 7.12 26.71
C ASP A 337 31.94 7.81 28.07
N LEU A 338 32.58 7.07 28.98
CA LEU A 338 33.06 7.61 30.25
C LEU A 338 34.38 8.33 30.03
N LEU A 339 34.48 9.55 30.54
CA LEU A 339 35.69 10.36 30.49
C LEU A 339 36.67 9.93 31.59
N PRO A 340 37.98 10.21 31.46
CA PRO A 340 38.92 10.00 32.55
C PRO A 340 38.45 10.72 33.82
N GLY A 341 38.47 10.05 34.98
CA GLY A 341 37.94 10.59 36.24
C GLY A 341 36.51 10.15 36.58
N HIS A 342 35.73 9.63 35.62
CA HIS A 342 34.43 9.01 35.92
C HIS A 342 34.59 7.63 36.56
N SER A 343 33.76 7.35 37.57
CA SER A 343 33.57 6.02 38.16
C SER A 343 32.41 5.28 37.51
N SER A 344 31.31 5.97 37.19
CA SER A 344 30.11 5.43 36.55
C SER A 344 29.25 6.57 35.94
N ALA A 345 28.10 6.22 35.39
CA ALA A 345 27.07 7.17 34.99
C ALA A 345 25.71 6.72 35.52
N MET A 346 24.81 7.67 35.77
CA MET A 346 23.41 7.42 36.08
C MET A 346 22.55 7.68 34.86
N VAL A 347 21.52 6.86 34.65
CA VAL A 347 20.60 6.97 33.52
C VAL A 347 19.18 7.05 34.04
N TYR A 348 18.45 8.07 33.59
CA TYR A 348 17.02 8.24 33.89
C TYR A 348 16.23 8.19 32.59
N ALA A 349 15.09 7.52 32.60
CA ALA A 349 14.20 7.43 31.44
C ALA A 349 12.75 7.68 31.82
N CYS A 350 12.15 8.73 31.27
CA CYS A 350 10.78 9.11 31.56
C CYS A 350 10.03 9.56 30.30
N ARG A 351 8.71 9.75 30.43
CA ARG A 351 7.88 10.33 29.36
C ARG A 351 8.22 11.81 29.21
N ASP A 352 8.11 12.33 28.00
CA ASP A 352 8.29 13.77 27.71
C ASP A 352 7.35 14.69 28.53
N SER A 353 6.18 14.19 28.93
CA SER A 353 5.22 14.90 29.77
C SER A 353 5.63 15.07 31.25
N GLU A 354 6.68 14.39 31.70
CA GLU A 354 7.10 14.40 33.11
C GLU A 354 7.90 15.68 33.44
N LYS A 355 7.55 16.33 34.56
CA LYS A 355 8.23 17.57 35.00
C LYS A 355 9.57 17.31 35.66
N GLU A 356 9.67 16.24 36.44
CA GLU A 356 10.87 15.89 37.22
C GLU A 356 11.54 14.68 36.56
N LYS A 357 12.38 14.97 35.55
CA LYS A 357 13.00 13.96 34.68
C LYS A 357 14.07 13.12 35.40
N LEU A 358 14.75 13.70 36.39
CA LEU A 358 15.83 13.08 37.17
C LEU A 358 15.35 12.43 38.48
N SER A 359 14.05 12.16 38.58
CA SER A 359 13.48 11.53 39.77
C SER A 359 13.98 10.08 39.91
N PRO A 360 14.35 9.60 41.12
CA PRO A 360 14.82 8.22 41.34
C PRO A 360 13.85 7.12 40.87
N ARG A 361 12.56 7.45 40.70
CA ARG A 361 11.56 6.51 40.14
C ARG A 361 11.81 6.14 38.68
N PHE A 362 12.62 6.93 37.97
CA PHE A 362 12.94 6.76 36.56
C PHE A 362 14.35 6.24 36.31
N GLU A 363 15.11 6.00 37.38
CA GLU A 363 16.47 5.46 37.30
C GLU A 363 16.46 4.09 36.62
N GLN A 364 17.43 3.88 35.74
CA GLN A 364 17.59 2.68 34.94
C GLN A 364 18.90 1.97 35.32
N ASP A 365 18.83 0.64 35.36
CA ASP A 365 20.01 -0.16 35.63
C ASP A 365 21.03 -0.05 34.48
N VAL A 366 22.27 0.29 34.85
CA VAL A 366 23.41 0.31 33.94
C VAL A 366 24.04 -1.08 33.90
N ASP A 367 24.58 -1.46 32.74
CA ASP A 367 25.26 -2.73 32.57
C ASP A 367 26.57 -2.83 33.37
N SER A 368 27.16 -4.02 33.40
CA SER A 368 28.43 -4.27 34.11
C SER A 368 29.63 -3.47 33.58
N SER A 369 29.51 -2.86 32.40
CA SER A 369 30.58 -2.03 31.82
C SER A 369 30.49 -0.56 32.25
N GLY A 370 29.35 -0.14 32.81
CA GLY A 370 29.12 1.26 33.20
C GLY A 370 28.87 2.21 32.02
N ARG A 371 28.71 1.69 30.80
CA ARG A 371 28.71 2.46 29.54
C ARG A 371 27.44 2.29 28.71
N LYS A 372 26.50 1.49 29.20
CA LYS A 372 25.31 1.12 28.45
C LYS A 372 24.16 0.80 29.39
N ALA A 373 22.95 1.22 29.01
CA ALA A 373 21.71 0.85 29.69
C ALA A 373 20.68 0.33 28.69
N THR A 374 19.81 -0.59 29.15
CA THR A 374 18.70 -1.13 28.36
C THR A 374 17.39 -0.79 29.06
N ILE A 375 16.59 0.04 28.41
CA ILE A 375 15.37 0.62 28.96
C ILE A 375 14.18 -0.17 28.39
N PRO A 376 13.44 -0.94 29.20
CA PRO A 376 12.30 -1.71 28.73
C PRO A 376 11.14 -0.77 28.35
N VAL A 377 10.47 -1.07 27.23
CA VAL A 377 9.39 -0.23 26.71
C VAL A 377 8.06 -0.96 26.84
N GLN A 378 7.06 -0.30 27.43
CA GLN A 378 5.72 -0.84 27.63
C GLN A 378 4.69 -0.32 26.62
N GLU A 379 4.83 0.93 26.16
CA GLU A 379 3.89 1.61 25.25
C GLU A 379 4.64 2.14 24.03
N THR A 380 4.32 1.61 22.85
CA THR A 380 4.89 2.04 21.55
C THR A 380 4.25 3.34 21.05
N GLY A 381 5.00 4.17 20.32
CA GLY A 381 4.54 5.48 19.82
C GLY A 381 4.73 6.65 20.79
N GLN A 382 5.22 6.39 22.00
CA GLN A 382 5.55 7.41 23.00
C GLN A 382 6.96 7.98 22.77
N THR A 383 7.13 9.26 23.10
CA THR A 383 8.45 9.90 23.20
C THR A 383 8.99 9.69 24.61
N VAL A 384 10.17 9.09 24.70
CA VAL A 384 10.92 8.91 25.96
C VAL A 384 12.08 9.89 25.97
N VAL A 385 12.24 10.59 27.09
CA VAL A 385 13.39 11.45 27.37
C VAL A 385 14.37 10.66 28.24
N ILE A 386 15.60 10.52 27.77
CA ILE A 386 16.69 9.85 28.46
C ILE A 386 17.66 10.91 28.95
N SER A 387 17.92 10.97 30.26
CA SER A 387 18.84 11.92 30.88
C SER A 387 20.03 11.16 31.46
N LEU A 388 21.25 11.63 31.21
CA LEU A 388 22.50 11.03 31.69
C LEU A 388 23.27 11.98 32.59
N LEU A 389 23.71 11.47 33.75
CA LEU A 389 24.58 12.17 34.69
C LEU A 389 25.90 11.39 34.85
N GLY A 390 27.01 12.10 34.97
CA GLY A 390 28.33 11.51 35.27
C GLY A 390 28.50 11.33 36.77
N GLN A 391 29.21 10.28 37.19
CA GLN A 391 29.63 10.09 38.58
C GLN A 391 31.15 9.96 38.67
N ALA A 392 31.73 10.56 39.72
CA ALA A 392 33.15 10.48 40.02
C ALA A 392 33.38 10.32 41.53
N GLU A 393 34.53 9.79 41.92
CA GLU A 393 34.94 9.79 43.33
C GLU A 393 35.79 11.04 43.62
N PHE A 394 35.44 11.78 44.67
CA PHE A 394 36.17 12.95 45.15
C PHE A 394 36.18 12.95 46.68
N HIS A 395 37.36 13.03 47.30
CA HIS A 395 37.55 12.92 48.77
C HIS A 395 36.88 11.69 49.41
N GLY A 396 36.77 10.59 48.66
CA GLY A 396 36.13 9.35 49.10
C GLY A 396 34.60 9.39 49.13
N ALA A 397 33.97 10.44 48.62
CA ALA A 397 32.53 10.52 48.34
C ALA A 397 32.27 10.37 46.83
N THR A 398 31.10 9.85 46.46
CA THR A 398 30.65 9.82 45.06
C THR A 398 29.90 11.11 44.75
N GLU A 399 30.50 11.94 43.91
CA GLU A 399 29.91 13.17 43.39
C GLU A 399 29.27 12.90 42.03
N GLN A 400 28.19 13.63 41.73
CA GLN A 400 27.46 13.54 40.47
C GLN A 400 27.44 14.89 39.75
N SER A 401 27.33 14.87 38.43
CA SER A 401 27.12 16.08 37.64
C SER A 401 25.81 16.77 38.05
N GLN A 402 25.75 18.10 37.95
CA GLN A 402 24.54 18.87 38.27
C GLN A 402 23.40 18.57 37.28
N ASP A 403 22.16 18.73 37.74
CA ASP A 403 20.95 18.47 36.93
C ASP A 403 20.90 19.30 35.64
N GLU A 404 21.36 20.55 35.70
CA GLU A 404 21.35 21.50 34.58
C GLU A 404 22.32 21.12 33.46
N VAL A 405 23.33 20.31 33.76
CA VAL A 405 24.33 19.82 32.79
C VAL A 405 24.05 18.39 32.32
N ALA A 406 22.88 17.83 32.66
CA ALA A 406 22.49 16.49 32.21
C ALA A 406 22.33 16.43 30.69
N VAL A 407 22.92 15.41 30.05
CA VAL A 407 22.71 15.20 28.61
C VAL A 407 21.35 14.53 28.41
N GLN A 408 20.46 15.21 27.67
CA GLN A 408 19.11 14.70 27.37
C GLN A 408 18.98 14.27 25.90
N ARG A 409 18.41 13.08 25.66
CA ARG A 409 18.06 12.59 24.33
C ARG A 409 16.60 12.15 24.28
N SER A 410 15.86 12.65 23.31
CA SER A 410 14.46 12.29 23.05
C SER A 410 14.38 11.24 21.96
N VAL A 411 13.71 10.12 22.22
CA VAL A 411 13.53 9.03 21.25
C VAL A 411 12.07 8.66 21.09
N LYS A 412 11.59 8.67 19.84
CA LYS A 412 10.26 8.20 19.46
C LYS A 412 10.30 6.68 19.24
N LEU A 413 9.44 5.97 19.95
CA LEU A 413 9.39 4.51 19.91
C LEU A 413 8.71 4.00 18.63
N ALA A 414 9.42 3.17 17.87
CA ALA A 414 8.89 2.51 16.68
C ALA A 414 7.72 1.58 17.06
N SER A 415 6.60 1.76 16.37
CA SER A 415 5.38 0.99 16.61
C SER A 415 5.46 -0.36 15.92
N GLU A 416 5.41 -1.48 16.68
CA GLU A 416 5.33 -2.82 16.09
C GLU A 416 4.00 -2.97 15.34
N LEU A 417 4.09 -3.05 14.02
CA LEU A 417 2.94 -3.32 13.17
C LEU A 417 2.44 -4.74 13.37
N GLU A 418 1.12 -4.90 13.41
CA GLU A 418 0.45 -6.19 13.42
C GLU A 418 -0.21 -6.44 12.07
N LYS A 419 -0.14 -7.70 11.59
CA LYS A 419 -0.86 -8.13 10.39
C LYS A 419 -2.36 -8.15 10.70
N LEU A 420 -3.14 -7.38 9.93
CA LEU A 420 -4.58 -7.28 10.12
C LEU A 420 -5.35 -8.44 9.45
N GLU A 421 -6.44 -8.87 10.09
CA GLU A 421 -7.40 -9.81 9.52
C GLU A 421 -8.82 -9.21 9.53
N LEU A 422 -9.54 -9.40 8.42
CA LEU A 422 -10.94 -9.00 8.31
C LEU A 422 -11.84 -10.07 8.94
N SER A 423 -12.70 -9.67 9.87
CA SER A 423 -13.65 -10.57 10.53
C SER A 423 -14.85 -10.86 9.64
N ARG A 424 -15.32 -9.88 8.87
CA ARG A 424 -16.44 -10.02 7.93
C ARG A 424 -16.23 -9.15 6.68
N CYS A 425 -16.64 -9.67 5.53
CA CYS A 425 -16.69 -8.95 4.26
C CYS A 425 -17.90 -9.46 3.48
N GLU A 426 -18.92 -8.62 3.31
CA GLU A 426 -20.17 -9.01 2.65
C GLU A 426 -20.65 -7.93 1.69
N ARG A 427 -21.23 -8.39 0.57
CA ARG A 427 -21.93 -7.53 -0.38
C ARG A 427 -23.29 -7.15 0.18
N ARG A 428 -23.61 -5.86 0.16
CA ARG A 428 -24.98 -5.36 0.28
C ARG A 428 -25.40 -4.74 -1.04
N SER A 429 -26.65 -4.95 -1.42
CA SER A 429 -27.28 -4.30 -2.56
C SER A 429 -28.45 -3.48 -2.03
N GLU A 430 -28.33 -2.16 -2.06
CA GLU A 430 -29.38 -1.24 -1.61
C GLU A 430 -29.72 -0.27 -2.73
N TYR A 431 -31.00 -0.20 -3.13
CA TYR A 431 -31.49 0.66 -4.21
C TYR A 431 -30.71 0.57 -5.55
N GLY A 432 -30.15 -0.59 -5.87
CA GLY A 432 -29.39 -0.83 -7.11
C GLY A 432 -27.92 -0.38 -7.06
N GLN A 433 -27.43 0.07 -5.90
CA GLN A 433 -26.01 0.28 -5.66
C GLN A 433 -25.46 -0.85 -4.80
N ASP A 434 -24.39 -1.47 -5.29
CA ASP A 434 -23.65 -2.47 -4.53
C ASP A 434 -22.65 -1.76 -3.61
N THR A 435 -22.68 -2.13 -2.33
CA THR A 435 -21.70 -1.72 -1.33
C THR A 435 -21.12 -2.95 -0.64
N ILE A 436 -19.97 -2.77 -0.02
CA ILE A 436 -19.26 -3.83 0.71
C ILE A 436 -19.16 -3.40 2.16
N GLU A 437 -19.77 -4.18 3.04
CA GLU A 437 -19.63 -4.03 4.47
C GLU A 437 -18.42 -4.83 4.93
N VAL A 438 -17.48 -4.14 5.59
CA VAL A 438 -16.20 -4.68 6.03
C VAL A 438 -16.06 -4.47 7.53
N ASP A 439 -15.80 -5.56 8.25
CA ASP A 439 -15.62 -5.56 9.69
C ASP A 439 -14.22 -6.05 10.06
N TRP A 440 -13.62 -5.44 11.09
CA TRP A 440 -12.32 -5.84 11.65
C TRP A 440 -12.20 -5.41 13.11
N TYR A 441 -11.15 -5.91 13.78
CA TYR A 441 -10.75 -5.44 15.11
C TYR A 441 -9.51 -4.56 14.97
N SER A 442 -9.50 -3.40 15.64
CA SER A 442 -8.38 -2.46 15.58
C SER A 442 -7.10 -3.11 16.12
N PRO A 443 -5.96 -3.00 15.41
CA PRO A 443 -4.68 -3.52 15.89
C PRO A 443 -4.22 -2.79 17.15
N LYS A 444 -3.21 -3.31 17.85
CA LYS A 444 -2.66 -2.60 19.03
C LYS A 444 -2.10 -1.23 18.69
N THR A 445 -1.61 -1.07 17.47
CA THR A 445 -0.97 0.16 17.01
C THR A 445 -1.16 0.36 15.52
N GLY A 446 -1.13 1.63 15.10
CA GLY A 446 -1.23 2.05 13.70
C GLY A 446 -2.63 2.47 13.25
N GLU A 447 -2.69 2.99 12.03
CA GLU A 447 -3.91 3.38 11.30
C GLU A 447 -4.32 2.25 10.35
N VAL A 448 -5.62 1.95 10.26
CA VAL A 448 -6.12 0.95 9.32
C VAL A 448 -6.72 1.61 8.08
N LYS A 449 -6.26 1.20 6.90
CA LYS A 449 -6.91 1.52 5.62
C LYS A 449 -7.36 0.26 4.90
N ILE A 450 -8.53 0.33 4.29
CA ILE A 450 -9.10 -0.76 3.50
C ILE A 450 -8.97 -0.39 2.02
N TYR A 451 -8.22 -1.20 1.26
CA TYR A 451 -8.02 -1.02 -0.18
C TYR A 451 -8.85 -2.01 -0.98
N LEU A 452 -9.53 -1.52 -2.01
CA LEU A 452 -10.26 -2.30 -2.98
C LEU A 452 -9.53 -2.26 -4.32
N THR A 453 -9.26 -3.43 -4.88
CA THR A 453 -8.57 -3.58 -6.17
C THR A 453 -9.29 -4.61 -7.06
N PRO A 454 -9.27 -4.44 -8.39
CA PRO A 454 -9.86 -5.40 -9.32
C PRO A 454 -8.96 -6.62 -9.59
N THR A 455 -7.70 -6.58 -9.14
CA THR A 455 -6.72 -7.67 -9.31
C THR A 455 -6.04 -7.97 -7.98
N ALA A 456 -5.55 -9.19 -7.82
CA ALA A 456 -4.89 -9.60 -6.58
C ALA A 456 -3.66 -8.70 -6.28
N PRO A 457 -3.55 -8.14 -5.07
CA PRO A 457 -2.32 -7.46 -4.64
C PRO A 457 -1.12 -8.38 -4.74
N GLN A 458 0.06 -7.79 -5.01
CA GLN A 458 1.32 -8.52 -5.12
C GLN A 458 1.59 -9.36 -3.85
N ALA A 459 2.14 -10.56 -4.05
CA ALA A 459 2.29 -11.54 -2.98
C ALA A 459 3.37 -11.16 -1.95
N ASP A 460 4.40 -10.42 -2.37
CA ASP A 460 5.49 -9.92 -1.54
C ASP A 460 4.99 -8.99 -0.43
N LEU A 461 4.03 -8.11 -0.75
CA LEU A 461 3.41 -7.16 0.19
C LEU A 461 2.82 -7.83 1.44
N ARG A 462 2.42 -9.11 1.34
CA ARG A 462 1.71 -9.84 2.41
C ARG A 462 2.63 -10.61 3.35
N THR A 463 3.91 -10.72 3.01
CA THR A 463 4.86 -11.60 3.71
C THR A 463 5.54 -10.93 4.90
N SER A 464 5.77 -9.61 4.83
CA SER A 464 6.40 -8.83 5.90
C SER A 464 5.90 -7.39 5.88
N ALA A 465 6.21 -6.63 6.94
CA ALA A 465 6.11 -5.18 6.89
C ALA A 465 7.01 -4.63 5.76
N VAL A 466 6.50 -3.62 5.06
CA VAL A 466 7.15 -2.95 3.93
C VAL A 466 7.02 -1.43 4.11
N PRO A 467 7.89 -0.61 3.51
CA PRO A 467 7.79 0.84 3.61
C PRO A 467 6.41 1.35 3.15
N LYS A 468 5.85 2.33 3.87
CA LYS A 468 4.54 2.93 3.57
C LYS A 468 4.45 3.44 2.13
N THR A 469 5.51 4.10 1.65
CA THR A 469 5.62 4.63 0.29
C THR A 469 5.52 3.54 -0.78
N TYR A 470 6.02 2.34 -0.50
CA TYR A 470 5.92 1.21 -1.43
C TYR A 470 4.47 0.72 -1.55
N VAL A 471 3.74 0.60 -0.43
CA VAL A 471 2.32 0.19 -0.44
C VAL A 471 1.46 1.24 -1.12
N GLU A 472 1.65 2.51 -0.80
CA GLU A 472 0.90 3.62 -1.42
C GLU A 472 1.14 3.70 -2.93
N SER A 473 2.36 3.42 -3.39
CA SER A 473 2.65 3.30 -4.82
C SER A 473 2.00 2.07 -5.45
N ALA A 474 2.12 0.90 -4.81
CA ALA A 474 1.62 -0.38 -5.33
C ALA A 474 0.07 -0.43 -5.40
N LEU A 475 -0.60 0.24 -4.46
CA LEU A 475 -2.06 0.35 -4.38
C LEU A 475 -2.57 1.73 -4.81
N SER A 476 -1.79 2.48 -5.58
CA SER A 476 -2.15 3.84 -6.02
C SER A 476 -3.43 3.92 -6.83
N SER A 477 -3.76 2.88 -7.61
CA SER A 477 -5.00 2.79 -8.40
C SER A 477 -6.19 2.21 -7.62
N ALA A 478 -6.00 1.86 -6.34
CA ALA A 478 -7.02 1.24 -5.52
C ALA A 478 -7.99 2.29 -4.95
N ILE A 479 -9.23 1.89 -4.72
CA ILE A 479 -10.17 2.69 -3.93
C ILE A 479 -9.86 2.42 -2.46
N SER A 480 -9.56 3.47 -1.70
CA SER A 480 -9.21 3.34 -0.28
C SER A 480 -10.22 4.05 0.62
N GLU A 481 -10.64 3.37 1.68
CA GLU A 481 -11.35 3.98 2.80
C GLU A 481 -10.41 4.06 4.00
N THR A 482 -10.27 5.24 4.60
CA THR A 482 -9.36 5.49 5.72
C THR A 482 -10.14 5.63 7.02
N ARG A 483 -9.78 4.83 8.03
CA ARG A 483 -10.21 5.03 9.42
C ARG A 483 -8.95 5.33 10.21
N GLY A 484 -8.87 6.53 10.77
CA GLY A 484 -7.75 6.96 11.61
C GLY A 484 -7.50 6.02 12.80
N VAL A 485 -6.54 6.39 13.65
CA VAL A 485 -6.17 5.57 14.81
C VAL A 485 -7.38 5.37 15.75
N SER A 486 -7.72 4.11 16.04
CA SER A 486 -8.82 3.70 16.90
C SER A 486 -8.32 2.91 18.11
N GLU A 487 -9.16 2.79 19.15
CA GLU A 487 -8.79 2.09 20.39
C GLU A 487 -8.40 0.62 20.11
N PRO A 488 -7.26 0.13 20.68
CA PRO A 488 -6.80 -1.24 20.50
C PRO A 488 -7.87 -2.30 20.81
N GLY A 489 -8.08 -3.23 19.88
CA GLY A 489 -9.06 -4.32 20.03
C GLY A 489 -10.53 -3.90 19.89
N SER A 490 -10.82 -2.63 19.61
CA SER A 490 -12.20 -2.19 19.33
C SER A 490 -12.72 -2.75 18.01
N PHE A 491 -13.99 -3.12 17.97
CA PHE A 491 -14.67 -3.55 16.75
C PHE A 491 -14.93 -2.34 15.85
N GLN A 492 -14.54 -2.44 14.57
CA GLN A 492 -14.74 -1.42 13.56
C GLN A 492 -15.54 -2.00 12.40
N THR A 493 -16.42 -1.17 11.83
CA THR A 493 -17.20 -1.48 10.64
C THR A 493 -17.19 -0.29 9.69
N THR A 494 -17.06 -0.57 8.39
CA THR A 494 -17.16 0.44 7.34
C THR A 494 -17.90 -0.11 6.14
N THR A 495 -18.43 0.80 5.32
CA THR A 495 -19.12 0.47 4.09
C THR A 495 -18.41 1.17 2.94
N VAL A 496 -17.94 0.39 1.97
CA VAL A 496 -17.20 0.90 0.81
C VAL A 496 -18.07 0.70 -0.45
N PRO A 497 -18.20 1.69 -1.34
CA PRO A 497 -18.92 1.51 -2.59
C PRO A 497 -18.22 0.46 -3.48
N TRP A 498 -18.98 -0.45 -4.06
CA TRP A 498 -18.48 -1.40 -5.06
C TRP A 498 -18.66 -0.80 -6.46
N PRO A 499 -17.57 -0.48 -7.19
CA PRO A 499 -17.67 0.02 -8.56
C PRO A 499 -18.47 -0.90 -9.48
N PRO A 500 -19.38 -0.38 -10.33
CA PRO A 500 -20.25 -1.20 -11.18
C PRO A 500 -19.52 -1.98 -12.28
N ASP A 501 -18.31 -1.57 -12.63
CA ASP A 501 -17.44 -2.16 -13.65
C ASP A 501 -16.53 -3.30 -13.13
N TRP A 502 -16.49 -3.51 -11.80
CA TRP A 502 -15.65 -4.54 -11.19
C TRP A 502 -16.46 -5.80 -10.87
N TYR A 503 -16.18 -6.91 -11.53
CA TYR A 503 -16.90 -8.18 -11.30
C TYR A 503 -16.23 -9.08 -10.25
N GLU A 504 -14.97 -8.79 -9.94
CA GLU A 504 -14.21 -9.38 -8.85
C GLU A 504 -13.51 -8.23 -8.12
N VAL A 505 -13.52 -8.27 -6.79
CA VAL A 505 -12.87 -7.26 -5.96
C VAL A 505 -12.09 -7.92 -4.84
N TYR A 506 -10.84 -7.48 -4.70
CA TYR A 506 -9.93 -7.86 -3.63
C TYR A 506 -9.97 -6.76 -2.56
N ILE A 507 -10.51 -7.11 -1.40
CA ILE A 507 -10.59 -6.23 -0.22
C ILE A 507 -9.39 -6.54 0.66
N THR A 508 -8.46 -5.59 0.76
CA THR A 508 -7.19 -5.79 1.43
C THR A 508 -7.04 -4.79 2.58
N PRO A 509 -6.97 -5.27 3.84
CA PRO A 509 -6.65 -4.39 4.95
C PRO A 509 -5.16 -4.10 5.01
N VAL A 510 -4.80 -2.88 5.35
CA VAL A 510 -3.41 -2.48 5.61
C VAL A 510 -3.35 -1.71 6.90
N ASN A 511 -2.45 -2.13 7.79
CA ASN A 511 -2.10 -1.40 8.99
C ASN A 511 -0.87 -0.53 8.70
N PHE A 512 -0.97 0.78 8.92
CA PHE A 512 0.10 1.75 8.72
C PHE A 512 0.60 2.26 10.06
N ASN A 513 1.91 2.41 10.16
CA ASN A 513 2.50 3.35 11.12
C ASN A 513 3.08 4.52 10.32
N ASP A 514 3.89 5.36 10.96
CA ASP A 514 4.45 6.53 10.31
C ASP A 514 5.46 6.18 9.17
N ALA A 515 6.11 5.01 9.22
CA ALA A 515 7.20 4.59 8.31
C ALA A 515 6.81 3.46 7.34
N ASP A 516 6.17 2.47 7.91
CA ASP A 516 5.97 1.13 7.41
C ASP A 516 4.47 0.82 7.36
N ALA A 517 4.17 -0.22 6.61
CA ALA A 517 2.85 -0.74 6.43
C ALA A 517 2.90 -2.27 6.43
N TRP A 518 1.93 -2.90 7.08
CA TRP A 518 1.75 -4.34 7.01
C TRP A 518 0.43 -4.67 6.33
N VAL A 519 0.54 -5.26 5.14
CA VAL A 519 -0.61 -5.70 4.36
C VAL A 519 -1.14 -7.03 4.91
N GLY A 520 -2.42 -7.03 5.27
CA GLY A 520 -3.14 -8.19 5.77
C GLY A 520 -3.63 -9.12 4.66
N GLU A 521 -4.43 -10.13 5.06
CA GLU A 521 -5.01 -11.08 4.11
C GLU A 521 -6.17 -10.48 3.33
N SER A 522 -6.11 -10.56 2.00
CA SER A 522 -7.20 -10.09 1.13
C SER A 522 -8.39 -11.05 1.17
N LYS A 523 -9.59 -10.51 1.32
CA LYS A 523 -10.85 -11.23 1.03
C LYS A 523 -11.29 -10.93 -0.40
N VAL A 524 -11.91 -11.89 -1.07
CA VAL A 524 -12.39 -11.74 -2.45
C VAL A 524 -13.90 -11.85 -2.48
N LEU A 525 -14.54 -10.88 -3.14
CA LEU A 525 -15.96 -10.92 -3.46
C LEU A 525 -16.14 -10.87 -4.96
N GLN A 526 -17.13 -11.62 -5.46
CA GLN A 526 -17.47 -11.69 -6.87
C GLN A 526 -18.92 -11.24 -7.10
N ARG A 527 -19.17 -10.69 -8.28
CA ARG A 527 -20.50 -10.31 -8.76
C ARG A 527 -20.67 -10.88 -10.16
N VAL A 528 -21.72 -11.65 -10.33
CA VAL A 528 -22.08 -12.27 -11.60
C VAL A 528 -23.34 -11.59 -12.13
N GLN A 529 -23.27 -11.09 -13.37
CA GLN A 529 -24.44 -10.53 -14.04
C GLN A 529 -25.39 -11.63 -14.51
N SER A 530 -26.66 -11.25 -14.66
CA SER A 530 -27.70 -12.13 -15.22
C SER A 530 -27.75 -11.96 -16.73
N ILE A 531 -28.36 -12.92 -17.43
CA ILE A 531 -28.57 -12.85 -18.88
C ILE A 531 -29.92 -12.17 -19.13
N GLU A 532 -29.92 -11.04 -19.80
CA GLU A 532 -31.12 -10.23 -20.07
C GLU A 532 -31.88 -10.68 -21.33
N ASP A 533 -33.11 -10.18 -21.54
CA ASP A 533 -34.03 -10.66 -22.60
C ASP A 533 -33.55 -10.34 -24.01
N ASP A 534 -32.79 -9.26 -24.16
CA ASP A 534 -32.18 -8.81 -25.41
C ASP A 534 -30.81 -9.45 -25.67
N GLN A 535 -30.27 -10.20 -24.71
CA GLN A 535 -28.93 -10.76 -24.75
C GLN A 535 -28.88 -12.23 -25.14
N PHE A 536 -30.01 -12.87 -25.46
CA PHE A 536 -30.03 -14.26 -25.92
C PHE A 536 -30.81 -14.42 -27.22
N ARG A 537 -30.48 -15.49 -27.95
CA ARG A 537 -31.16 -15.91 -29.15
C ARG A 537 -31.19 -17.43 -29.22
N LEU A 538 -32.39 -17.98 -29.31
CA LEU A 538 -32.62 -19.40 -29.56
C LEU A 538 -32.98 -19.59 -31.03
N ILE A 539 -32.13 -20.31 -31.76
CA ILE A 539 -32.30 -20.58 -33.19
C ILE A 539 -32.59 -22.06 -33.39
N GLU A 540 -33.72 -22.33 -34.00
CA GLU A 540 -34.08 -23.67 -34.46
C GLU A 540 -33.32 -24.02 -35.75
N ARG A 541 -32.65 -25.16 -35.77
CA ARG A 541 -32.17 -25.82 -36.98
C ARG A 541 -32.81 -27.19 -37.04
N VAL A 542 -33.09 -27.67 -38.25
CA VAL A 542 -33.89 -28.86 -38.60
C VAL A 542 -33.94 -29.97 -37.53
N ASP A 543 -32.78 -30.35 -36.97
CA ASP A 543 -32.62 -31.41 -35.98
C ASP A 543 -31.99 -30.97 -34.64
N SER A 544 -31.69 -29.68 -34.43
CA SER A 544 -30.99 -29.18 -33.24
C SER A 544 -31.30 -27.71 -32.96
N GLN A 545 -31.30 -27.33 -31.68
CA GLN A 545 -31.47 -25.93 -31.28
C GLN A 545 -30.12 -25.35 -30.88
N LEU A 546 -29.82 -24.15 -31.37
CA LEU A 546 -28.63 -23.40 -30.98
C LEU A 546 -29.06 -22.22 -30.14
N ILE A 547 -28.65 -22.19 -28.88
CA ILE A 547 -28.78 -21.00 -28.04
C ILE A 547 -27.46 -20.24 -28.02
N THR A 548 -27.54 -18.94 -28.30
CA THR A 548 -26.43 -18.00 -28.19
C THR A 548 -26.83 -16.87 -27.26
N PHE A 549 -25.96 -16.46 -26.36
CA PHE A 549 -26.11 -15.30 -25.51
C PHE A 549 -24.81 -14.52 -25.34
N ASP A 550 -24.90 -13.26 -24.94
CA ASP A 550 -23.74 -12.49 -24.51
C ASP A 550 -23.19 -13.07 -23.21
N TRP A 551 -21.88 -13.34 -23.16
CA TRP A 551 -21.30 -13.97 -21.97
C TRP A 551 -21.51 -13.09 -20.73
N PRO A 552 -22.16 -13.61 -19.67
CA PRO A 552 -22.53 -12.82 -18.51
C PRO A 552 -21.27 -12.36 -17.77
N LYS A 553 -21.15 -11.05 -17.58
CA LYS A 553 -19.95 -10.48 -16.97
C LYS A 553 -19.74 -10.99 -15.54
N GLY A 554 -18.50 -11.38 -15.26
CA GLY A 554 -18.12 -11.97 -13.97
C GLY A 554 -18.37 -13.47 -13.85
N ALA A 555 -19.03 -14.12 -14.81
CA ALA A 555 -19.22 -15.57 -14.78
C ALA A 555 -17.96 -16.32 -15.25
N THR A 556 -17.61 -17.39 -14.55
CA THR A 556 -16.59 -18.35 -15.00
C THR A 556 -17.22 -19.46 -15.85
N ALA A 557 -18.50 -19.76 -15.62
CA ALA A 557 -19.27 -20.75 -16.35
C ALA A 557 -20.77 -20.42 -16.30
N VAL A 558 -21.51 -21.02 -17.24
CA VAL A 558 -22.97 -21.00 -17.25
C VAL A 558 -23.45 -22.43 -17.13
N GLU A 559 -24.24 -22.70 -16.10
CA GLU A 559 -24.98 -23.94 -15.95
C GLU A 559 -26.26 -23.83 -16.78
N TYR A 560 -26.55 -24.84 -17.59
CA TYR A 560 -27.78 -24.89 -18.36
C TYR A 560 -28.56 -26.17 -18.07
N SER A 561 -29.88 -26.06 -18.07
CA SER A 561 -30.76 -27.22 -17.93
C SER A 561 -31.99 -27.11 -18.81
N THR A 562 -32.44 -28.23 -19.34
CA THR A 562 -33.71 -28.41 -20.04
C THR A 562 -34.54 -29.46 -19.31
N ASN A 563 -35.67 -29.89 -19.87
CA ASN A 563 -36.41 -31.03 -19.34
C ASN A 563 -35.62 -32.36 -19.37
N ARG A 564 -34.59 -32.46 -20.21
CA ARG A 564 -33.88 -33.71 -20.49
C ARG A 564 -32.41 -33.71 -20.09
N GLU A 565 -31.76 -32.55 -20.17
CA GLU A 565 -30.32 -32.41 -19.95
C GLU A 565 -30.00 -31.34 -18.90
N HIS A 566 -28.88 -31.54 -18.21
CA HIS A 566 -28.32 -30.58 -17.28
C HIS A 566 -26.81 -30.69 -17.35
N ASP A 567 -26.15 -29.60 -17.71
CA ASP A 567 -24.70 -29.54 -17.85
C ASP A 567 -24.21 -28.10 -17.65
N GLN A 568 -22.91 -27.88 -17.79
CA GLN A 568 -22.28 -26.57 -17.67
C GLN A 568 -21.30 -26.32 -18.81
N ILE A 569 -21.16 -25.05 -19.19
CA ILE A 569 -20.20 -24.63 -20.20
C ILE A 569 -19.33 -23.50 -19.66
N ARG A 570 -18.04 -23.50 -20.03
CA ARG A 570 -17.10 -22.41 -19.74
C ARG A 570 -17.06 -21.42 -20.91
N GLU A 571 -16.57 -20.21 -20.65
CA GLU A 571 -16.50 -19.15 -21.67
C GLU A 571 -15.69 -19.59 -22.88
N GLU A 572 -14.51 -20.19 -22.65
CA GLU A 572 -13.62 -20.69 -23.69
C GLU A 572 -14.32 -21.72 -24.61
N ASP A 573 -15.05 -22.66 -24.02
CA ASP A 573 -15.77 -23.69 -24.77
C ASP A 573 -16.97 -23.11 -25.52
N TYR A 574 -17.66 -22.14 -24.91
CA TYR A 574 -18.79 -21.44 -25.51
C TYR A 574 -18.36 -20.64 -26.75
N ASP A 575 -17.25 -19.89 -26.65
CA ASP A 575 -16.68 -19.12 -27.76
C ASP A 575 -16.20 -20.01 -28.91
N LEU A 576 -15.58 -21.15 -28.58
CA LEU A 576 -15.15 -22.14 -29.57
C LEU A 576 -16.32 -22.77 -30.33
N GLN A 577 -17.45 -22.99 -29.64
CA GLN A 577 -18.65 -23.62 -30.21
C GLN A 577 -19.59 -22.60 -30.88
N GLY A 578 -19.47 -21.32 -30.55
CA GLY A 578 -20.32 -20.23 -31.01
C GLY A 578 -21.75 -20.30 -30.47
N GLY A 579 -21.96 -20.98 -29.33
CA GLY A 579 -23.26 -21.25 -28.73
C GLY A 579 -23.38 -22.65 -28.14
N ILE A 580 -24.48 -22.91 -27.42
CA ILE A 580 -24.80 -24.23 -26.85
C ILE A 580 -25.80 -24.94 -27.76
N ARG A 581 -25.51 -26.18 -28.14
CA ARG A 581 -26.43 -27.03 -28.91
C ARG A 581 -27.31 -27.84 -27.95
N LEU A 582 -28.60 -27.63 -28.03
CA LEU A 582 -29.62 -28.25 -27.19
C LEU A 582 -30.48 -29.23 -28.00
N HIS A 583 -31.09 -30.18 -27.29
CA HIS A 583 -31.98 -31.20 -27.86
C HIS A 583 -33.37 -31.07 -27.23
N LEU A 584 -34.06 -29.98 -27.58
CA LEU A 584 -35.34 -29.59 -26.97
C LEU A 584 -36.52 -30.43 -27.46
N ASP A 585 -37.53 -30.53 -26.62
CA ASP A 585 -38.80 -31.20 -26.92
C ASP A 585 -39.58 -30.49 -28.07
N GLN A 586 -40.02 -31.26 -29.08
CA GLN A 586 -40.76 -30.75 -30.25
C GLN A 586 -42.13 -30.12 -29.90
N HIS A 587 -42.65 -30.41 -28.71
CA HIS A 587 -43.93 -29.89 -28.20
C HIS A 587 -43.74 -28.76 -27.17
N GLY A 588 -42.51 -28.24 -27.06
CA GLY A 588 -42.12 -27.19 -26.15
C GLY A 588 -41.27 -27.69 -24.99
N ASP A 589 -40.33 -26.85 -24.55
CA ASP A 589 -39.33 -27.14 -23.51
C ASP A 589 -39.01 -25.87 -22.72
N THR A 590 -38.36 -25.99 -21.57
CA THR A 590 -37.90 -24.85 -20.77
C THR A 590 -36.39 -24.90 -20.64
N VAL A 591 -35.70 -23.91 -21.20
CA VAL A 591 -34.25 -23.75 -21.05
C VAL A 591 -33.97 -22.81 -19.88
N ARG A 592 -33.20 -23.28 -18.90
CA ARG A 592 -32.71 -22.45 -17.78
C ARG A 592 -31.23 -22.22 -17.95
N LEU A 593 -30.80 -20.98 -17.82
CA LEU A 593 -29.41 -20.57 -17.84
C LEU A 593 -29.07 -19.90 -16.51
N LYS A 594 -28.10 -20.44 -15.80
CA LYS A 594 -27.67 -19.94 -14.50
C LYS A 594 -26.17 -19.64 -14.52
N PRO A 595 -25.78 -18.36 -14.67
CA PRO A 595 -24.38 -17.99 -14.65
C PRO A 595 -23.81 -18.05 -13.23
N TYR A 596 -22.55 -18.47 -13.11
CA TYR A 596 -21.87 -18.52 -11.83
C TYR A 596 -20.36 -18.30 -11.97
N ALA A 597 -19.75 -17.90 -10.87
CA ALA A 597 -18.31 -17.76 -10.69
C ALA A 597 -17.84 -18.66 -9.55
N VAL A 598 -16.60 -19.13 -9.65
CA VAL A 598 -15.96 -19.91 -8.58
C VAL A 598 -14.63 -19.27 -8.22
N PHE A 599 -14.49 -18.91 -6.95
CA PHE A 599 -13.22 -18.44 -6.40
C PHE A 599 -12.90 -19.18 -5.10
N ALA A 600 -11.69 -19.74 -5.00
CA ALA A 600 -11.24 -20.52 -3.84
C ALA A 600 -12.25 -21.60 -3.37
N GLY A 601 -12.97 -22.22 -4.32
CA GLY A 601 -13.99 -23.24 -4.04
C GLY A 601 -15.35 -22.70 -3.57
N LYS A 602 -15.52 -21.38 -3.44
CA LYS A 602 -16.80 -20.73 -3.15
C LYS A 602 -17.49 -20.33 -4.45
N ARG A 603 -18.76 -20.73 -4.60
CA ARG A 603 -19.60 -20.41 -5.76
C ARG A 603 -20.39 -19.12 -5.50
N THR A 604 -20.37 -18.19 -6.45
CA THR A 604 -21.24 -17.02 -6.49
C THR A 604 -22.11 -17.09 -7.73
N GLU A 605 -23.42 -16.91 -7.58
CA GLU A 605 -24.40 -17.15 -8.64
C GLU A 605 -25.07 -15.84 -9.07
N GLY A 606 -25.32 -15.71 -10.37
CA GLY A 606 -26.23 -14.70 -10.92
C GLY A 606 -27.67 -15.21 -10.93
N ASN A 607 -28.62 -14.36 -11.34
CA ASN A 607 -30.02 -14.78 -11.42
C ASN A 607 -30.21 -15.80 -12.55
N GLU A 608 -31.06 -16.79 -12.30
CA GLU A 608 -31.47 -17.77 -13.31
C GLU A 608 -32.34 -17.09 -14.37
N ARG A 609 -31.97 -17.28 -15.65
CA ARG A 609 -32.78 -16.89 -16.79
C ARG A 609 -33.53 -18.12 -17.29
N VAL A 610 -34.87 -18.01 -17.34
CA VAL A 610 -35.76 -19.06 -17.83
C VAL A 610 -36.32 -18.65 -19.20
N ILE A 611 -36.11 -19.50 -20.19
CA ILE A 611 -36.52 -19.28 -21.59
C ILE A 611 -37.50 -20.38 -21.95
N GLN A 612 -38.68 -19.98 -22.44
CA GLN A 612 -39.67 -20.92 -22.93
C GLN A 612 -39.45 -21.16 -24.42
N TYR A 613 -39.30 -22.43 -24.79
CA TYR A 613 -39.26 -22.87 -26.17
C TYR A 613 -40.65 -23.41 -26.54
N GLU A 614 -41.27 -22.80 -27.54
CA GLU A 614 -42.65 -23.12 -27.97
C GLU A 614 -42.75 -24.43 -28.78
N GLY A 615 -41.62 -25.01 -29.21
CA GLY A 615 -41.62 -26.18 -30.07
C GLY A 615 -41.65 -25.85 -31.57
N LEU A 616 -41.10 -26.78 -32.38
CA LEU A 616 -41.25 -26.80 -33.84
C LEU A 616 -41.87 -28.12 -34.27
N ARG A 617 -43.00 -28.04 -34.98
CA ARG A 617 -43.75 -29.22 -35.44
C ARG A 617 -43.33 -29.61 -36.87
N PRO A 618 -42.69 -30.77 -37.11
CA PRO A 618 -42.40 -31.23 -38.47
C PRO A 618 -43.62 -31.89 -39.10
N VAL A 619 -44.06 -31.38 -40.25
CA VAL A 619 -45.10 -31.98 -41.10
C VAL A 619 -44.47 -32.47 -42.39
N THR A 620 -44.58 -33.76 -42.67
CA THR A 620 -44.09 -34.35 -43.93
C THR A 620 -45.23 -34.44 -44.93
N TYR A 621 -44.92 -34.26 -46.21
CA TYR A 621 -45.92 -34.36 -47.27
C TYR A 621 -45.44 -35.11 -48.51
N ASP A 622 -46.40 -35.61 -49.29
CA ASP A 622 -46.21 -36.24 -50.59
C ASP A 622 -47.28 -35.78 -51.60
N PHE A 623 -46.93 -35.80 -52.89
CA PHE A 623 -47.84 -35.56 -54.00
C PHE A 623 -48.00 -36.80 -54.88
N GLU A 624 -49.23 -37.04 -55.34
CA GLU A 624 -49.51 -37.89 -56.48
C GLU A 624 -50.27 -37.10 -57.54
N VAL A 625 -49.66 -36.93 -58.71
CA VAL A 625 -50.26 -36.17 -59.82
C VAL A 625 -51.11 -37.11 -60.67
N ASP A 626 -52.42 -36.89 -60.67
CA ASP A 626 -53.36 -37.56 -61.57
C ASP A 626 -53.47 -36.77 -62.88
N SER A 627 -52.66 -37.18 -63.85
CA SER A 627 -52.62 -36.54 -65.18
C SER A 627 -53.93 -36.66 -65.95
N SER A 628 -54.75 -37.68 -65.64
CA SER A 628 -56.02 -37.91 -66.34
C SER A 628 -57.12 -36.96 -65.86
N GLN A 629 -57.10 -36.60 -64.58
CA GLN A 629 -58.07 -35.69 -63.94
C GLN A 629 -57.56 -34.25 -63.85
N GLY A 630 -56.28 -33.99 -64.13
CA GLY A 630 -55.69 -32.66 -63.98
C GLY A 630 -55.63 -32.21 -62.52
N GLN A 631 -55.32 -33.13 -61.61
CA GLN A 631 -55.37 -32.94 -60.16
C GLN A 631 -54.09 -33.43 -59.49
N ALA A 632 -53.72 -32.84 -58.35
CA ALA A 632 -52.69 -33.38 -57.47
C ALA A 632 -53.30 -33.77 -56.14
N ARG A 633 -53.09 -35.04 -55.76
CA ARG A 633 -53.47 -35.61 -54.47
C ARG A 633 -52.36 -35.32 -53.48
N VAL A 634 -52.71 -34.72 -52.34
CA VAL A 634 -51.77 -34.33 -51.29
C VAL A 634 -51.92 -35.28 -50.12
N PHE A 635 -50.79 -35.79 -49.63
CA PHE A 635 -50.72 -36.64 -48.44
C PHE A 635 -49.90 -35.90 -47.39
N LEU A 636 -50.37 -35.86 -46.15
CA LEU A 636 -49.78 -35.21 -45.01
C LEU A 636 -49.61 -36.22 -43.87
N TRP A 637 -48.50 -36.16 -43.17
CA TRP A 637 -48.30 -36.91 -41.93
C TRP A 637 -47.29 -36.21 -41.03
N SER A 638 -47.29 -36.54 -39.74
CA SER A 638 -46.29 -36.07 -38.78
C SER A 638 -45.50 -37.27 -38.30
N LEU A 639 -44.17 -37.20 -38.31
CA LEU A 639 -43.33 -38.33 -37.90
C LEU A 639 -43.51 -38.62 -36.40
N GLY A 640 -43.25 -39.86 -35.97
CA GLY A 640 -43.39 -40.27 -34.57
C GLY A 640 -44.80 -40.80 -34.25
N ASN A 641 -45.46 -40.25 -33.23
CA ASN A 641 -46.80 -40.69 -32.79
C ASN A 641 -47.95 -39.97 -33.51
N GLY A 642 -47.65 -39.19 -34.54
CA GLY A 642 -48.60 -38.27 -35.17
C GLY A 642 -48.81 -36.99 -34.35
N ASP A 643 -49.60 -36.06 -34.88
CA ASP A 643 -49.93 -34.79 -34.24
C ASP A 643 -51.44 -34.59 -34.22
N LYS A 644 -52.05 -34.33 -33.07
CA LYS A 644 -53.51 -34.09 -32.97
C LYS A 644 -53.90 -32.63 -33.19
N ARG A 645 -52.92 -31.72 -33.29
CA ARG A 645 -53.14 -30.29 -33.43
C ARG A 645 -53.54 -29.95 -34.87
N GLN A 646 -54.29 -28.86 -35.02
CA GLN A 646 -54.70 -28.37 -36.33
C GLN A 646 -53.50 -27.85 -37.12
N PHE A 647 -53.42 -28.20 -38.40
CA PHE A 647 -52.36 -27.77 -39.31
C PHE A 647 -52.98 -27.16 -40.57
N SER A 648 -52.61 -25.91 -40.87
CA SER A 648 -53.12 -25.18 -42.04
C SER A 648 -52.02 -25.07 -43.10
N CYS A 649 -52.36 -25.37 -44.35
CA CYS A 649 -51.40 -25.38 -45.45
C CYS A 649 -52.03 -25.02 -46.79
N GLN A 650 -51.18 -24.64 -47.75
CA GLN A 650 -51.58 -24.40 -49.14
C GLN A 650 -50.55 -24.96 -50.11
N VAL A 651 -51.00 -25.33 -51.32
CA VAL A 651 -50.11 -25.75 -52.41
C VAL A 651 -49.96 -24.58 -53.38
N VAL A 652 -48.72 -24.18 -53.65
CA VAL A 652 -48.38 -23.06 -54.53
C VAL A 652 -47.78 -23.60 -55.82
N TYR A 653 -48.22 -23.07 -56.95
CA TYR A 653 -47.71 -23.37 -58.28
C TYR A 653 -46.90 -22.19 -58.85
N ARG A 654 -45.83 -22.52 -59.57
CA ARG A 654 -45.14 -21.56 -60.43
C ARG A 654 -44.59 -22.24 -61.69
N ALA A 655 -44.63 -21.53 -62.82
CA ALA A 655 -44.30 -22.12 -64.13
C ALA A 655 -42.80 -22.28 -64.41
N ASP A 656 -41.94 -21.41 -63.85
CA ASP A 656 -40.53 -21.25 -64.27
C ASP A 656 -39.50 -21.85 -63.30
N ARG A 657 -39.79 -21.90 -62.00
CA ARG A 657 -38.90 -22.43 -60.93
C ARG A 657 -39.72 -22.96 -59.74
N LEU A 658 -39.10 -23.69 -58.81
CA LEU A 658 -39.71 -24.13 -57.54
C LEU A 658 -40.12 -22.98 -56.59
N PRO A 659 -41.39 -22.87 -56.14
CA PRO A 659 -41.81 -21.87 -55.17
C PRO A 659 -40.98 -21.89 -53.87
N LEU A 660 -40.63 -20.72 -53.32
CA LEU A 660 -39.79 -20.60 -52.12
C LEU A 660 -40.54 -20.12 -50.86
N PHE A 661 -41.67 -19.45 -51.02
CA PHE A 661 -42.54 -18.99 -49.92
C PHE A 661 -44.02 -18.96 -50.38
N PRO A 662 -45.00 -18.88 -49.47
CA PRO A 662 -46.43 -19.02 -49.80
C PRO A 662 -46.94 -18.05 -50.88
N GLU A 663 -46.38 -16.84 -50.96
CA GLU A 663 -46.76 -15.79 -51.91
C GLU A 663 -45.92 -15.79 -53.20
N ASP A 664 -44.94 -16.69 -53.35
CA ASP A 664 -44.00 -16.77 -54.48
C ASP A 664 -44.60 -17.40 -55.77
N GLY A 665 -45.94 -17.48 -55.86
CA GLY A 665 -46.64 -18.14 -56.95
C GLY A 665 -48.16 -18.07 -56.83
N GLU A 666 -48.85 -18.94 -57.56
CA GLU A 666 -50.31 -19.04 -57.56
C GLU A 666 -50.76 -20.17 -56.62
N ALA A 667 -51.56 -19.84 -55.59
CA ALA A 667 -52.14 -20.86 -54.71
C ALA A 667 -53.22 -21.67 -55.45
N LEU A 668 -53.14 -23.00 -55.37
CA LEU A 668 -54.03 -23.91 -56.07
C LEU A 668 -55.32 -24.14 -55.29
N GLY A 669 -56.46 -24.15 -55.99
CA GLY A 669 -57.77 -24.39 -55.39
C GLY A 669 -58.01 -25.86 -55.02
N ILE A 670 -58.67 -26.09 -53.90
CA ILE A 670 -59.01 -27.42 -53.37
C ILE A 670 -60.29 -27.94 -54.04
N VAL A 671 -60.25 -29.16 -54.57
CA VAL A 671 -61.33 -29.76 -55.37
C VAL A 671 -62.54 -30.12 -54.51
N GLU A 672 -62.33 -30.57 -53.28
CA GLU A 672 -63.39 -31.10 -52.39
C GLU A 672 -64.35 -30.01 -51.88
N THR A 673 -63.94 -28.74 -51.87
CA THR A 673 -64.69 -27.69 -51.16
C THR A 673 -65.76 -26.99 -52.02
N ASN A 674 -65.84 -27.20 -53.34
CA ASN A 674 -66.70 -26.48 -54.32
C ASN A 674 -66.64 -24.92 -54.26
N LEU A 675 -65.93 -24.36 -53.28
CA LEU A 675 -65.61 -22.98 -53.03
C LEU A 675 -64.13 -22.77 -53.42
N GLN A 676 -63.75 -21.55 -53.82
CA GLN A 676 -62.38 -21.17 -54.22
C GLN A 676 -61.36 -21.21 -53.05
N SER A 677 -61.50 -22.14 -52.10
CA SER A 677 -60.56 -22.28 -51.00
C SER A 677 -59.22 -22.77 -51.52
N THR A 678 -58.16 -22.09 -51.13
CA THR A 678 -56.76 -22.46 -51.42
C THR A 678 -56.03 -22.97 -50.19
N THR A 679 -56.65 -22.87 -49.00
CA THR A 679 -56.08 -23.28 -47.72
C THR A 679 -56.78 -24.53 -47.22
N HIS A 680 -56.01 -25.57 -46.96
CA HIS A 680 -56.45 -26.81 -46.35
C HIS A 680 -56.13 -26.78 -44.85
N VAL A 681 -57.05 -27.30 -44.05
CA VAL A 681 -56.93 -27.40 -42.60
C VAL A 681 -57.07 -28.87 -42.20
N ALA A 682 -55.97 -29.48 -41.77
CA ALA A 682 -55.98 -30.82 -41.19
C ALA A 682 -56.28 -30.73 -39.69
N HIS A 683 -57.25 -31.50 -39.18
CA HIS A 683 -57.61 -31.56 -37.74
C HIS A 683 -56.76 -32.58 -36.96
N GLY A 684 -55.58 -32.90 -37.49
CA GLY A 684 -54.65 -33.89 -36.97
C GLY A 684 -53.98 -34.66 -38.10
N LEU A 685 -52.76 -35.13 -37.84
CA LEU A 685 -51.89 -35.83 -38.78
C LEU A 685 -51.48 -37.17 -38.17
N GLY A 686 -51.64 -38.25 -38.94
CA GLY A 686 -51.19 -39.57 -38.54
C GLY A 686 -49.65 -39.70 -38.48
N PRO A 687 -49.13 -40.78 -37.86
CA PRO A 687 -47.69 -41.04 -37.75
C PRO A 687 -47.01 -41.43 -39.09
N MET A 688 -47.81 -41.82 -40.08
CA MET A 688 -47.36 -42.32 -41.38
C MET A 688 -48.31 -41.85 -42.48
N ARG A 689 -47.85 -41.91 -43.74
CA ARG A 689 -48.64 -41.61 -44.92
C ARG A 689 -49.94 -42.44 -44.96
N GLY A 690 -51.08 -41.76 -45.07
CA GLY A 690 -52.40 -42.39 -45.20
C GLY A 690 -52.60 -43.13 -46.52
N GLN A 691 -53.55 -44.07 -46.55
CA GLN A 691 -53.96 -44.77 -47.79
C GLN A 691 -54.76 -43.88 -48.75
N HIS A 692 -55.34 -42.80 -48.23
CA HIS A 692 -56.12 -41.82 -48.97
C HIS A 692 -55.46 -40.46 -48.87
N PRO A 693 -55.58 -39.60 -49.89
CA PRO A 693 -55.09 -38.23 -49.78
C PRO A 693 -55.88 -37.45 -48.74
N ASP A 694 -55.20 -36.55 -48.04
CA ASP A 694 -55.81 -35.62 -47.08
C ASP A 694 -56.66 -34.58 -47.79
N PHE A 695 -56.22 -34.14 -48.97
CA PHE A 695 -56.99 -33.30 -49.88
C PHE A 695 -56.43 -33.35 -51.30
N THR A 696 -57.22 -32.86 -52.25
CA THR A 696 -56.87 -32.80 -53.67
C THR A 696 -56.92 -31.36 -54.19
N VAL A 697 -55.90 -30.94 -54.95
CA VAL A 697 -55.84 -29.60 -55.59
C VAL A 697 -56.01 -29.68 -57.11
N ALA A 698 -56.65 -28.66 -57.67
CA ALA A 698 -56.90 -28.55 -59.12
C ALA A 698 -55.69 -27.94 -59.85
N LEU A 699 -55.09 -28.71 -60.74
CA LEU A 699 -54.02 -28.21 -61.63
C LEU A 699 -54.59 -27.56 -62.88
N GLY A 700 -55.70 -28.08 -63.42
CA GLY A 700 -56.37 -27.52 -64.62
C GLY A 700 -55.45 -27.51 -65.84
N GLU A 701 -55.45 -26.41 -66.62
CA GLU A 701 -54.58 -26.25 -67.80
C GLU A 701 -53.07 -26.25 -67.47
N ARG A 702 -52.71 -26.02 -66.20
CA ARG A 702 -51.30 -25.97 -65.76
C ARG A 702 -50.58 -27.30 -66.00
N ILE A 703 -51.32 -28.42 -66.00
CA ILE A 703 -50.76 -29.74 -66.29
C ILE A 703 -50.27 -29.88 -67.74
N GLN A 704 -50.83 -29.11 -68.67
CA GLN A 704 -50.40 -29.08 -70.07
C GLN A 704 -49.21 -28.13 -70.29
N ARG A 705 -49.04 -27.13 -69.42
CA ARG A 705 -47.95 -26.15 -69.49
C ARG A 705 -46.69 -26.61 -68.75
N GLY A 706 -46.84 -27.53 -67.79
CA GLY A 706 -45.78 -27.92 -66.88
C GLY A 706 -45.48 -26.84 -65.83
N GLY A 707 -44.49 -27.07 -64.98
CA GLY A 707 -44.05 -26.12 -63.95
C GLY A 707 -43.67 -26.82 -62.64
N PHE A 708 -43.81 -26.12 -61.53
CA PHE A 708 -43.43 -26.60 -60.21
C PHE A 708 -44.53 -26.34 -59.17
N ILE A 709 -44.72 -27.28 -58.26
CA ILE A 709 -45.62 -27.15 -57.11
C ILE A 709 -44.85 -27.38 -55.80
N ARG A 710 -45.28 -26.71 -54.72
CA ARG A 710 -44.73 -26.92 -53.37
C ARG A 710 -45.78 -26.63 -52.30
N LEU A 711 -45.75 -27.36 -51.19
CA LEU A 711 -46.66 -27.14 -50.07
C LEU A 711 -46.01 -26.21 -49.03
N PHE A 712 -46.78 -25.28 -48.49
CA PHE A 712 -46.36 -24.39 -47.41
C PHE A 712 -47.34 -24.42 -46.25
N ALA A 713 -46.83 -24.34 -45.04
CA ALA A 713 -47.62 -24.02 -43.86
C ALA A 713 -48.07 -22.55 -43.95
N VAL A 714 -49.34 -22.29 -43.62
CA VAL A 714 -49.91 -20.93 -43.57
C VAL A 714 -50.73 -20.77 -42.31
N GLU A 715 -50.88 -19.55 -41.81
CA GLU A 715 -51.79 -19.28 -40.70
C GLU A 715 -53.23 -19.46 -41.19
N GLY A 716 -54.01 -20.28 -40.47
CA GLY A 716 -55.42 -20.49 -40.78
C GLY A 716 -56.19 -19.19 -40.57
N PHE A 717 -57.00 -18.79 -41.54
CA PHE A 717 -57.76 -17.53 -41.54
C PHE A 717 -58.93 -17.49 -40.52
N ASP A 718 -59.04 -18.49 -39.62
CA ASP A 718 -60.15 -18.66 -38.65
C ASP A 718 -59.74 -18.56 -37.17
N SER A 719 -58.59 -17.96 -36.84
CA SER A 719 -58.21 -17.67 -35.44
C SER A 719 -58.66 -16.29 -34.94
N GLN A 720 -59.30 -15.46 -35.78
CA GLN A 720 -59.95 -14.20 -35.36
C GLN A 720 -61.46 -14.39 -35.17
N VAL A 721 -61.84 -15.22 -34.21
CA VAL A 721 -63.02 -14.92 -33.41
C VAL A 721 -62.50 -14.58 -32.02
N ASP A 722 -62.35 -13.27 -31.79
CA ASP A 722 -62.20 -12.70 -30.45
C ASP A 722 -63.32 -13.25 -29.55
N THR A 723 -63.02 -14.30 -28.78
CA THR A 723 -63.76 -14.58 -27.55
C THR A 723 -63.13 -13.77 -26.43
N SER A 724 -63.14 -12.45 -26.60
CA SER A 724 -62.88 -11.49 -25.52
C SER A 724 -63.97 -10.43 -25.54
N PHE A 725 -65.22 -10.85 -25.38
CA PHE A 725 -66.27 -9.95 -24.91
C PHE A 725 -67.30 -10.71 -24.08
N ASP A 726 -67.51 -10.18 -22.88
CA ASP A 726 -68.53 -10.46 -21.87
C ASP A 726 -68.58 -11.85 -21.19
N SER A 727 -68.09 -11.91 -19.95
CA SER A 727 -68.99 -12.27 -18.84
C SER A 727 -68.46 -11.78 -17.50
N PHE A 728 -69.08 -10.70 -17.00
CA PHE A 728 -69.11 -10.35 -15.60
C PHE A 728 -70.02 -11.32 -14.84
N GLY A 729 -69.51 -11.91 -13.76
CA GLY A 729 -70.29 -12.33 -12.58
C GLY A 729 -70.95 -13.71 -12.61
N GLY A 730 -70.85 -14.42 -11.49
CA GLY A 730 -71.85 -15.42 -11.08
C GLY A 730 -71.29 -16.71 -10.47
N ASP A 731 -71.54 -16.84 -9.17
CA ASP A 731 -71.22 -17.93 -8.24
C ASP A 731 -71.53 -19.40 -8.66
N ASP A 732 -70.71 -20.27 -8.08
CA ASP A 732 -70.97 -21.56 -7.41
C ASP A 732 -71.60 -22.80 -8.08
N ALA A 733 -70.92 -23.92 -7.75
CA ALA A 733 -71.42 -25.25 -7.41
C ALA A 733 -71.92 -26.19 -8.52
N PHE A 734 -71.12 -27.24 -8.82
CA PHE A 734 -71.48 -28.63 -8.50
C PHE A 734 -70.27 -29.56 -8.71
N SER A 735 -69.93 -30.31 -7.67
CA SER A 735 -68.90 -31.35 -7.60
C SER A 735 -69.44 -32.74 -7.99
N GLY A 736 -68.59 -33.59 -8.59
CA GLY A 736 -68.60 -35.04 -8.31
C GLY A 736 -68.32 -36.05 -9.44
N PHE A 737 -67.21 -36.80 -9.29
CA PHE A 737 -66.83 -38.12 -9.85
C PHE A 737 -66.50 -38.20 -11.36
N SER A 738 -65.38 -38.78 -11.84
CA SER A 738 -64.59 -39.92 -11.34
C SER A 738 -63.16 -39.93 -11.92
N GLU A 739 -62.25 -40.56 -11.17
CA GLU A 739 -60.83 -40.78 -11.44
C GLU A 739 -60.54 -41.62 -12.69
N SER A 740 -59.52 -41.25 -13.48
CA SER A 740 -58.33 -42.09 -13.81
C SER A 740 -57.54 -41.54 -14.99
N TYR A 741 -56.21 -41.59 -14.86
CA TYR A 741 -55.15 -41.13 -15.79
C TYR A 741 -54.94 -39.62 -15.88
N SER A 742 -54.15 -39.12 -14.92
CA SER A 742 -53.36 -37.91 -15.08
C SER A 742 -52.21 -38.17 -16.04
N ASP A 743 -52.49 -38.13 -17.35
CA ASP A 743 -51.48 -37.60 -18.27
C ASP A 743 -51.49 -36.09 -18.11
N ALA A 744 -50.31 -35.51 -17.92
CA ALA A 744 -50.11 -34.08 -17.88
C ALA A 744 -50.63 -33.49 -19.19
N SER A 745 -51.87 -33.00 -19.17
CA SER A 745 -52.38 -32.12 -20.21
C SER A 745 -51.63 -30.81 -20.04
N SER A 746 -50.44 -30.72 -20.64
CA SER A 746 -49.86 -29.44 -21.03
C SER A 746 -50.97 -28.64 -21.69
N THR A 747 -51.30 -27.49 -21.14
CA THR A 747 -52.17 -26.51 -21.78
C THR A 747 -51.45 -26.03 -23.03
N LEU A 748 -51.72 -26.70 -24.16
CA LEU A 748 -51.02 -26.53 -25.43
C LEU A 748 -51.39 -25.18 -26.03
N SER A 749 -50.39 -24.32 -26.19
CA SER A 749 -50.56 -22.97 -26.73
C SER A 749 -50.90 -23.00 -28.22
N ALA A 750 -51.70 -22.02 -28.67
CA ALA A 750 -52.04 -21.82 -30.07
C ALA A 750 -50.87 -21.26 -30.92
N SER A 751 -49.67 -21.12 -30.34
CA SER A 751 -48.51 -20.41 -30.90
C SER A 751 -47.40 -21.28 -31.50
N ASP A 752 -47.42 -22.61 -31.37
CA ASP A 752 -46.28 -23.38 -31.89
C ASP A 752 -46.23 -23.36 -33.43
N LYS A 753 -45.01 -23.18 -33.93
CA LYS A 753 -44.73 -23.06 -35.37
C LYS A 753 -44.64 -24.44 -36.01
N ALA A 754 -45.09 -24.56 -37.25
CA ALA A 754 -44.96 -25.77 -38.05
C ALA A 754 -43.93 -25.58 -39.18
N VAL A 755 -43.09 -26.59 -39.41
CA VAL A 755 -42.22 -26.68 -40.59
C VAL A 755 -42.71 -27.79 -41.49
N VAL A 756 -42.68 -27.55 -42.80
CA VAL A 756 -43.05 -28.55 -43.79
C VAL A 756 -41.78 -29.18 -44.36
N VAL A 757 -41.72 -30.51 -44.34
CA VAL A 757 -40.57 -31.33 -44.75
C VAL A 757 -40.92 -32.10 -46.02
N GLU A 758 -40.07 -31.99 -47.03
CA GLU A 758 -40.19 -32.71 -48.30
C GLU A 758 -39.70 -34.16 -48.13
N GLY A 759 -40.63 -35.12 -48.15
CA GLY A 759 -40.29 -36.55 -48.03
C GLY A 759 -40.18 -37.23 -49.39
N ASP A 760 -38.97 -37.35 -49.96
CA ASP A 760 -38.72 -38.03 -51.25
C ASP A 760 -39.62 -37.55 -52.42
N VAL A 761 -40.07 -36.29 -52.36
CA VAL A 761 -41.01 -35.70 -53.33
C VAL A 761 -40.34 -35.02 -54.51
N SER A 762 -39.01 -34.88 -54.53
CA SER A 762 -38.31 -33.93 -55.42
C SER A 762 -38.64 -34.08 -56.91
N TYR A 763 -38.85 -35.32 -57.39
CA TYR A 763 -39.24 -35.59 -58.78
C TYR A 763 -40.72 -35.34 -59.09
N ARG A 764 -41.57 -35.28 -58.05
CA ARG A 764 -43.02 -35.03 -58.14
C ARG A 764 -43.38 -33.56 -57.94
N LEU A 765 -42.43 -32.73 -57.48
CA LEU A 765 -42.58 -31.28 -57.43
C LEU A 765 -42.62 -30.67 -58.85
N GLY A 766 -41.98 -31.31 -59.83
CA GLY A 766 -42.02 -30.92 -61.24
C GLY A 766 -43.23 -31.50 -61.97
N LEU A 767 -44.04 -30.64 -62.56
CA LEU A 767 -45.11 -31.00 -63.48
C LEU A 767 -44.53 -31.05 -64.89
N TYR A 768 -44.53 -32.25 -65.49
CA TYR A 768 -44.12 -32.44 -66.88
C TYR A 768 -45.36 -32.47 -67.78
N PRO A 769 -45.37 -31.74 -68.90
CA PRO A 769 -46.47 -31.81 -69.84
C PRO A 769 -46.59 -33.23 -70.41
N PRO A 770 -47.81 -33.75 -70.60
CA PRO A 770 -47.99 -35.09 -71.14
C PRO A 770 -47.35 -35.15 -72.54
N MET A 771 -46.39 -36.07 -72.72
CA MET A 771 -45.79 -36.33 -74.03
C MET A 771 -46.91 -36.74 -74.99
N GLN A 772 -47.18 -35.92 -76.01
CA GLN A 772 -48.05 -36.33 -77.11
C GLN A 772 -47.41 -37.54 -77.78
N ASN A 773 -48.08 -38.69 -77.67
CA ASN A 773 -47.76 -39.91 -78.38
C ASN A 773 -47.52 -39.64 -79.88
N GLN A 774 -46.26 -39.59 -80.31
CA GLN A 774 -45.89 -40.03 -81.64
C GLN A 774 -45.64 -41.54 -81.55
N ALA A 775 -46.51 -42.31 -82.21
CA ALA A 775 -46.33 -43.75 -82.41
C ALA A 775 -45.07 -44.03 -83.25
N PRO A 776 -44.53 -45.26 -83.19
CA PRO A 776 -43.09 -45.51 -83.10
C PRO A 776 -42.44 -45.81 -84.46
N ASN A 777 -41.18 -45.42 -84.63
CA ASN A 777 -40.28 -46.09 -85.55
C ASN A 777 -39.21 -46.82 -84.73
N TYR A 778 -39.43 -48.12 -84.54
CA TYR A 778 -38.41 -49.05 -84.10
C TYR A 778 -37.49 -49.36 -85.28
N GLU A 779 -36.19 -49.10 -85.11
CA GLU A 779 -35.20 -50.12 -85.43
C GLU A 779 -34.08 -50.05 -84.40
N ALA A 780 -33.92 -51.18 -83.71
CA ALA A 780 -33.11 -51.35 -82.52
C ALA A 780 -31.70 -51.81 -82.86
N GLN A 781 -30.72 -51.34 -82.09
CA GLN A 781 -29.63 -52.21 -81.67
C GLN A 781 -29.38 -52.02 -80.17
N TYR A 782 -29.59 -53.13 -79.47
CA TYR A 782 -29.49 -53.32 -78.04
C TYR A 782 -28.03 -53.29 -77.59
N GLU A 783 -27.73 -52.54 -76.52
CA GLU A 783 -26.88 -53.04 -75.45
C GLU A 783 -27.55 -52.76 -74.10
N GLN A 784 -27.77 -53.85 -73.36
CA GLN A 784 -28.33 -53.90 -72.02
C GLN A 784 -27.37 -53.25 -71.02
N GLN A 785 -27.85 -52.31 -70.22
CA GLN A 785 -27.34 -52.13 -68.86
C GLN A 785 -28.52 -52.11 -67.90
N ASN A 786 -28.66 -53.22 -67.18
CA ASN A 786 -29.50 -53.40 -66.01
C ASN A 786 -29.19 -52.33 -64.96
N TYR A 787 -30.22 -51.65 -64.48
CA TYR A 787 -30.22 -51.13 -63.12
C TYR A 787 -31.20 -51.96 -62.31
N ASP A 788 -30.70 -53.07 -61.78
CA ASP A 788 -31.36 -53.80 -60.71
C ASP A 788 -31.15 -53.07 -59.38
N GLN A 789 -32.27 -52.94 -58.66
CA GLN A 789 -32.32 -52.64 -57.24
C GLN A 789 -31.76 -53.80 -56.41
N GLN A 790 -31.48 -53.49 -55.13
CA GLN A 790 -31.47 -54.38 -53.95
C GLN A 790 -30.10 -54.87 -53.42
N ASN A 791 -29.69 -54.21 -52.34
CA ASN A 791 -29.71 -54.72 -50.95
C ASN A 791 -28.62 -55.68 -50.40
N TYR A 792 -28.32 -55.40 -49.13
CA TYR A 792 -27.67 -56.20 -48.08
C TYR A 792 -26.15 -56.40 -48.06
N GLY A 793 -25.55 -56.04 -46.91
CA GLY A 793 -24.26 -56.56 -46.48
C GLY A 793 -23.56 -55.77 -45.38
N GLN A 794 -24.16 -55.70 -44.18
CA GLN A 794 -23.39 -55.65 -42.94
C GLN A 794 -22.28 -56.70 -42.98
N ASP A 795 -21.09 -56.37 -42.49
CA ASP A 795 -20.30 -57.38 -41.79
C ASP A 795 -19.81 -56.84 -40.46
N TYR A 796 -20.15 -57.62 -39.45
CA TYR A 796 -19.73 -57.52 -38.07
C TYR A 796 -18.30 -58.06 -37.93
N SER A 797 -17.66 -57.64 -36.85
CA SER A 797 -16.81 -58.45 -35.95
C SER A 797 -15.28 -58.31 -36.03
N GLN A 798 -14.74 -58.26 -34.80
CA GLN A 798 -13.39 -58.61 -34.35
C GLN A 798 -12.27 -57.62 -34.63
N ASP A 799 -11.34 -57.35 -33.71
CA ASP A 799 -11.19 -57.61 -32.28
C ASP A 799 -9.92 -56.85 -31.88
N GLN A 800 -9.86 -56.43 -30.62
CA GLN A 800 -8.68 -56.49 -29.74
C GLN A 800 -7.33 -55.84 -30.09
N TYR A 801 -6.88 -55.04 -29.11
CA TYR A 801 -5.54 -54.98 -28.51
C TYR A 801 -4.32 -54.90 -29.42
N PHE A 802 -3.48 -53.88 -29.21
CA PHE A 802 -2.12 -54.11 -28.69
C PHE A 802 -1.56 -52.81 -28.08
N GLN A 803 -1.41 -52.82 -26.75
CA GLN A 803 -0.40 -52.06 -26.03
C GLN A 803 1.00 -52.50 -26.48
N GLY A 804 1.98 -51.60 -26.52
CA GLY A 804 3.37 -52.02 -26.34
C GLY A 804 4.46 -51.09 -26.87
N GLY A 805 4.92 -50.18 -25.99
CA GLY A 805 6.35 -49.91 -25.78
C GLY A 805 7.02 -48.86 -26.66
N GLN A 806 7.24 -47.66 -26.11
CA GLN A 806 8.39 -47.36 -25.24
C GLN A 806 8.04 -46.23 -24.28
#